data_AF-A0A945KGN6-F1
#
_entry.id   AF-A0A945KGN6-F1
#
_cell.length_a   1.000
_cell.length_b   1.000
_cell.length_c   1.000
_cell.angle_alpha   90.00
_cell.angle_beta   90.00
_cell.angle_gamma   90.00
#
_symmetry.space_group_name_H-M   'P 1'
#
loop_
_entity.id
_entity.type
_entity.pdbx_description
1 polymer ?
#
loop_
_entity_poly.entity_id
_entity_poly.type
_entity_poly.pdbx_seq_one_letter_code
_entity_poly.pdbx_strand_id
1 'polypeptide(L)'
;MSSSKITWTIVDEAPALASFSLLPVLQAFTQNTGLEIETADISLAGRILANFPEALTDEQRIPDELARLGELAKTSAANIIKLPNISASIPQLQEAIAELQSQGFDVPSYPEEPSSDSERELQGRFAVVLGSAVNPVLREGNSDRRPAAAVKSFAQKRPHRMMKDWPESGSKTRVAHMTEGDFFASETSTTLVAATTARIEFATADGPVEVLKSELPLLAGEVIDSSVMSVSALRAFYAEQIAAAKAEGVLLSLHLKATMMKISDPQLFGHCVSVYFADALDKHADSLSEIGANVNNGLADVLSKLDRLPAEKKAEVEADINACYGNGPALAMVDSRKGITNLHVPNDVIIDASMPVVVRDGGRMWNLNDELQDTLAMVPDRCYATMYQAVMEDCQQHGQFDPSTMGSVANVGLMAKKAEEYGSHDKTFTATADGVIRVLDADGATLLNQSVKAGDIFRMCQTKDESIRDWVKLAVTRARAAGTPALFWLDAARGHDAEIIKKVEAYLPEHDTTGLELKIMTPVDAMLYSLERIRRGEDTIAVTGNVLRDYLTDLFPILELGTSARMLSIVPLLQGGGLFETGAGGSAPKHVQQLVNEGHLRWDSLGEYCALVPSFEQVAASSGNERITVLAQTLDAAVGQYLENGRAPSRKVNEIDNRGATYFLARYWAEALAAQDADAELKQRFAPIATALVDNEAIICAELLAAQGQTVDLGGYYHVDVVKASAAMRPSATLNGIIDGLLCVSA
;
A
#
# COMPACT_ATOMS: atom_id res chain seq x y z
N MET A 1 31.93 -12.29 -18.71
CA MET A 1 30.65 -11.64 -19.07
C MET A 1 30.37 -10.59 -18.00
N SER A 2 29.87 -9.41 -18.35
CA SER A 2 29.44 -8.43 -17.33
C SER A 2 28.29 -9.04 -16.53
N SER A 3 28.38 -9.04 -15.19
CA SER A 3 27.32 -9.56 -14.33
C SER A 3 26.08 -8.68 -14.44
N SER A 4 24.91 -9.29 -14.55
CA SER A 4 23.64 -8.59 -14.32
C SER A 4 23.49 -8.32 -12.82
N LYS A 5 22.78 -7.25 -12.47
CA LYS A 5 22.63 -6.79 -11.09
C LYS A 5 21.18 -6.77 -10.67
N ILE A 6 20.93 -7.21 -9.45
CA ILE A 6 19.70 -6.97 -8.70
C ILE A 6 20.04 -6.06 -7.53
N THR A 7 19.27 -5.00 -7.36
CA THR A 7 19.42 -4.10 -6.22
C THR A 7 18.39 -4.46 -5.15
N TRP A 8 18.87 -4.99 -4.01
CA TRP A 8 18.07 -5.31 -2.83
C TRP A 8 17.99 -4.10 -1.90
N THR A 9 16.79 -3.64 -1.57
CA THR A 9 16.65 -2.49 -0.66
C THR A 9 16.86 -2.91 0.79
N ILE A 10 17.76 -2.22 1.50
CA ILE A 10 17.82 -2.23 2.96
C ILE A 10 16.80 -1.20 3.47
N VAL A 11 15.96 -1.64 4.40
CA VAL A 11 14.75 -0.93 4.84
C VAL A 11 14.71 -0.90 6.38
N ASP A 12 13.51 -0.86 6.96
CA ASP A 12 13.29 -0.68 8.39
C ASP A 12 12.69 -1.94 9.05
N GLU A 13 12.81 -2.03 10.37
CA GLU A 13 12.04 -2.94 11.22
C GLU A 13 12.10 -4.43 10.81
N ALA A 14 10.96 -5.11 10.68
CA ALA A 14 10.90 -6.55 10.46
C ALA A 14 11.52 -7.02 9.12
N PRO A 15 11.23 -6.40 7.95
CA PRO A 15 11.88 -6.79 6.69
C PRO A 15 13.38 -6.51 6.67
N ALA A 16 13.86 -5.48 7.39
CA ALA A 16 15.30 -5.24 7.57
C ALA A 16 15.95 -6.40 8.33
N LEU A 17 15.34 -6.84 9.43
CA LEU A 17 15.83 -7.96 10.23
C LEU A 17 15.77 -9.28 9.44
N ALA A 18 14.69 -9.54 8.70
CA ALA A 18 14.59 -10.71 7.82
C ALA A 18 15.68 -10.73 6.75
N SER A 19 16.08 -9.55 6.23
CA SER A 19 17.17 -9.44 5.25
C SER A 19 18.51 -9.94 5.79
N PHE A 20 18.81 -9.76 7.08
CA PHE A 20 20.04 -10.33 7.69
C PHE A 20 20.09 -11.86 7.65
N SER A 21 18.93 -12.53 7.57
CA SER A 21 18.84 -13.99 7.44
C SER A 21 18.84 -14.44 5.97
N LEU A 22 18.03 -13.77 5.14
CA LEU A 22 17.78 -14.19 3.75
C LEU A 22 18.89 -13.76 2.78
N LEU A 23 19.40 -12.53 2.87
CA LEU A 23 20.33 -11.98 1.89
C LEU A 23 21.62 -12.80 1.74
N PRO A 24 22.25 -13.33 2.82
CA PRO A 24 23.40 -14.22 2.69
C PRO A 24 23.11 -15.51 1.90
N VAL A 25 21.90 -16.07 2.05
CA VAL A 25 21.45 -17.23 1.26
C VAL A 25 21.36 -16.85 -0.21
N LEU A 26 20.73 -15.70 -0.53
CA LEU A 26 20.61 -15.24 -1.91
C LEU A 26 21.98 -15.03 -2.56
N GLN A 27 22.88 -14.31 -1.88
CA GLN A 27 24.24 -14.06 -2.35
C GLN A 27 25.02 -15.35 -2.60
N ALA A 28 24.93 -16.32 -1.68
CA ALA A 28 25.55 -17.62 -1.83
C ALA A 28 24.99 -18.40 -3.02
N PHE A 29 23.67 -18.39 -3.21
CA PHE A 29 23.00 -19.16 -4.26
C PHE A 29 23.25 -18.57 -5.66
N THR A 30 23.31 -17.24 -5.79
CA THR A 30 23.54 -16.57 -7.08
C THR A 30 25.02 -16.41 -7.43
N GLN A 31 25.94 -16.66 -6.51
CA GLN A 31 27.38 -16.55 -6.77
C GLN A 31 27.80 -17.35 -8.01
N ASN A 32 28.67 -16.76 -8.85
CA ASN A 32 29.19 -17.36 -10.09
C ASN A 32 28.12 -17.76 -11.14
N THR A 33 26.89 -17.25 -11.03
CA THR A 33 25.84 -17.51 -12.04
C THR A 33 25.72 -16.40 -13.10
N GLY A 34 26.51 -15.32 -12.96
CA GLY A 34 26.37 -14.11 -13.77
C GLY A 34 25.32 -13.13 -13.23
N LEU A 35 24.83 -13.36 -12.01
CA LEU A 35 23.91 -12.52 -11.27
C LEU A 35 24.55 -12.06 -9.96
N GLU A 36 24.60 -10.74 -9.77
CA GLU A 36 25.11 -10.09 -8.56
C GLU A 36 23.94 -9.42 -7.82
N ILE A 37 23.94 -9.50 -6.49
CA ILE A 37 22.98 -8.80 -5.65
C ILE A 37 23.74 -7.69 -4.92
N GLU A 38 23.47 -6.45 -5.31
CA GLU A 38 23.92 -5.26 -4.59
C GLU A 38 22.83 -4.77 -3.64
N THR A 39 23.19 -3.93 -2.67
CA THR A 39 22.25 -3.38 -1.68
C THR A 39 22.14 -1.87 -1.80
N ALA A 40 20.96 -1.33 -1.49
CA ALA A 40 20.72 0.12 -1.43
C ALA A 40 19.96 0.47 -0.14
N ASP A 41 20.55 1.29 0.73
CA ASP A 41 19.94 1.69 2.00
C ASP A 41 18.95 2.84 1.83
N ILE A 42 17.67 2.50 1.98
CA ILE A 42 16.55 3.45 1.95
C ILE A 42 15.78 3.47 3.28
N SER A 43 16.39 2.97 4.35
CA SER A 43 15.85 3.07 5.72
C SER A 43 15.59 4.53 6.10
N LEU A 44 14.74 4.76 7.10
CA LEU A 44 14.51 6.10 7.65
C LEU A 44 15.82 6.71 8.14
N ALA A 45 16.63 5.96 8.89
CA ALA A 45 17.93 6.42 9.37
C ALA A 45 18.87 6.77 8.20
N GLY A 46 19.00 5.87 7.21
CA GLY A 46 19.83 6.11 6.04
C GLY A 46 19.41 7.36 5.26
N ARG A 47 18.10 7.55 5.03
CA ARG A 47 17.59 8.75 4.35
C ARG A 47 17.82 10.03 5.14
N ILE A 48 17.72 9.99 6.48
CA ILE A 48 18.08 11.13 7.33
C ILE A 48 19.57 11.46 7.13
N LEU A 49 20.46 10.49 7.31
CA LEU A 49 21.92 10.69 7.19
C LEU A 49 22.33 11.22 5.80
N ALA A 50 21.77 10.65 4.73
CA ALA A 50 22.05 11.09 3.35
C ALA A 50 21.63 12.54 3.08
N ASN A 51 20.63 13.06 3.82
CA ASN A 51 20.15 14.43 3.68
C ASN A 51 20.89 15.44 4.55
N PHE A 52 21.80 15.01 5.45
CA PHE A 52 22.63 15.90 6.29
C PHE A 52 24.13 15.56 6.24
N PRO A 53 24.74 15.39 5.04
CA PRO A 53 26.14 14.96 4.93
C PRO A 53 27.15 15.94 5.55
N GLU A 54 26.77 17.22 5.67
CA GLU A 54 27.56 18.26 6.32
C GLU A 54 27.65 18.10 7.84
N ALA A 55 26.71 17.37 8.44
CA ALA A 55 26.66 17.09 9.88
C ALA A 55 27.41 15.80 10.27
N LEU A 56 28.04 15.14 9.30
CA LEU A 56 28.66 13.82 9.46
C LEU A 56 30.18 13.87 9.26
N THR A 57 30.91 13.01 9.99
CA THR A 57 32.32 12.73 9.67
C THR A 57 32.44 11.99 8.34
N ASP A 58 33.63 11.96 7.74
CA ASP A 58 33.85 11.29 6.45
C ASP A 58 33.52 9.79 6.52
N GLU A 59 33.72 9.13 7.66
CA GLU A 59 33.38 7.72 7.89
C GLU A 59 31.88 7.47 8.15
N GLN A 60 31.16 8.48 8.64
CA GLN A 60 29.72 8.42 8.90
C GLN A 60 28.88 8.71 7.65
N ARG A 61 29.46 9.35 6.63
CA ARG A 61 28.76 9.70 5.41
C ARG A 61 28.37 8.45 4.63
N ILE A 62 27.13 8.44 4.18
CA ILE A 62 26.58 7.42 3.30
C ILE A 62 26.05 8.07 2.00
N PRO A 63 26.01 7.33 0.88
CA PRO A 63 25.43 7.84 -0.36
C PRO A 63 23.91 8.04 -0.25
N ASP A 64 23.37 8.97 -1.03
CA ASP A 64 21.92 9.09 -1.24
C ASP A 64 21.43 8.00 -2.20
N GLU A 65 21.19 6.82 -1.62
CA GLU A 65 20.70 5.65 -2.36
C GLU A 65 19.29 5.86 -2.90
N LEU A 66 18.43 6.67 -2.27
CA LEU A 66 17.10 6.94 -2.79
C LEU A 66 17.17 7.74 -4.09
N ALA A 67 18.02 8.77 -4.14
CA ALA A 67 18.26 9.52 -5.37
C ALA A 67 18.88 8.62 -6.46
N ARG A 68 19.88 7.78 -6.10
CA ARG A 68 20.49 6.83 -7.04
C ARG A 68 19.47 5.85 -7.61
N LEU A 69 18.61 5.27 -6.76
CA LEU A 69 17.57 4.36 -7.19
C LEU A 69 16.50 5.04 -8.04
N GLY A 70 16.18 6.32 -7.76
CA GLY A 70 15.28 7.12 -8.59
C GLY A 70 15.79 7.32 -10.01
N GLU A 71 17.10 7.50 -10.17
CA GLU A 71 17.73 7.54 -11.50
C GLU A 71 17.81 6.15 -12.13
N LEU A 72 18.16 5.12 -11.35
CA LEU A 72 18.18 3.73 -11.84
C LEU A 72 16.82 3.31 -12.40
N ALA A 73 15.72 3.64 -11.70
CA ALA A 73 14.35 3.33 -12.09
C ALA A 73 13.92 3.96 -13.43
N LYS A 74 14.70 4.93 -13.95
CA LYS A 74 14.51 5.54 -15.28
C LYS A 74 15.40 4.92 -16.35
N THR A 75 15.97 3.73 -16.09
CA THR A 75 16.83 3.02 -17.04
C THR A 75 16.32 1.61 -17.32
N SER A 76 16.68 1.07 -18.47
CA SER A 76 16.38 -0.33 -18.83
C SER A 76 17.17 -1.36 -18.00
N ALA A 77 18.20 -0.91 -17.27
CA ALA A 77 19.06 -1.78 -16.46
C ALA A 77 18.52 -2.00 -15.04
N ALA A 78 17.47 -1.28 -14.63
CA ALA A 78 16.90 -1.45 -13.30
C ALA A 78 16.35 -2.86 -13.10
N ASN A 79 16.75 -3.47 -11.99
CA ASN A 79 16.09 -4.62 -11.39
C ASN A 79 16.17 -4.44 -9.88
N ILE A 80 15.07 -3.93 -9.29
CA ILE A 80 15.03 -3.48 -7.90
C ILE A 80 14.08 -4.38 -7.12
N ILE A 81 14.58 -5.09 -6.11
CA ILE A 81 13.73 -5.77 -5.13
C ILE A 81 13.44 -4.80 -3.99
N LYS A 82 12.19 -4.35 -3.88
CA LYS A 82 11.74 -3.32 -2.94
C LYS A 82 10.96 -3.93 -1.78
N LEU A 83 11.57 -3.95 -0.61
CA LEU A 83 10.94 -4.40 0.64
C LEU A 83 10.10 -3.27 1.27
N PRO A 84 9.10 -3.56 2.11
CA PRO A 84 8.37 -2.54 2.87
C PRO A 84 9.29 -1.66 3.72
N ASN A 85 9.05 -0.35 3.71
CA ASN A 85 9.83 0.64 4.47
C ASN A 85 8.89 1.59 5.24
N ILE A 86 9.43 2.28 6.25
CA ILE A 86 8.69 3.27 7.02
C ILE A 86 8.34 4.49 6.15
N SER A 87 7.05 4.85 6.16
CA SER A 87 6.58 6.19 5.77
C SER A 87 6.44 7.02 7.04
N ALA A 88 7.48 7.77 7.38
CA ALA A 88 7.66 8.30 8.74
C ALA A 88 6.62 9.36 9.11
N SER A 89 5.98 9.17 10.27
CA SER A 89 5.32 10.24 11.00
C SER A 89 6.35 11.15 11.69
N ILE A 90 5.91 12.32 12.15
CA ILE A 90 6.76 13.25 12.91
C ILE A 90 7.35 12.58 14.18
N PRO A 91 6.56 11.88 15.02
CA PRO A 91 7.12 11.17 16.19
C PRO A 91 8.22 10.17 15.82
N GLN A 92 8.01 9.35 14.78
CA GLN A 92 9.01 8.38 14.33
C GLN A 92 10.29 9.06 13.80
N LEU A 93 10.15 10.18 13.10
CA LEU A 93 11.29 11.00 12.67
C LEU A 93 12.09 11.49 13.88
N GLN A 94 11.41 12.06 14.89
CA GLN A 94 12.06 12.57 16.10
C GLN A 94 12.76 11.45 16.90
N GLU A 95 12.14 10.27 17.02
CA GLU A 95 12.76 9.10 17.66
C GLU A 95 13.99 8.61 16.89
N ALA A 96 13.92 8.54 15.55
CA ALA A 96 15.06 8.15 14.71
C ALA A 96 16.22 9.15 14.81
N ILE A 97 15.93 10.45 14.83
CA ILE A 97 16.95 11.50 15.05
C ILE A 97 17.59 11.34 16.43
N ALA A 98 16.79 11.14 17.48
CA ALA A 98 17.30 10.97 18.83
C ALA A 98 18.19 9.71 18.96
N GLU A 99 17.82 8.62 18.30
CA GLU A 99 18.63 7.40 18.24
C GLU A 99 19.98 7.66 17.54
N LEU A 100 19.96 8.29 16.36
CA LEU A 100 21.19 8.65 15.64
C LEU A 100 22.09 9.58 16.47
N GLN A 101 21.52 10.59 17.12
CA GLN A 101 22.27 11.47 18.03
C GLN A 101 22.92 10.69 19.19
N SER A 102 22.21 9.71 19.77
CA SER A 102 22.75 8.86 20.83
C SER A 102 23.91 7.97 20.37
N GLN A 103 23.97 7.67 19.06
CA GLN A 103 25.02 6.89 18.40
C GLN A 103 26.17 7.76 17.88
N GLY A 104 26.14 9.08 18.10
CA GLY A 104 27.23 10.00 17.78
C GLY A 104 27.14 10.67 16.41
N PHE A 105 25.97 10.67 15.76
CA PHE A 105 25.71 11.45 14.55
C PHE A 105 25.20 12.85 14.93
N ASP A 106 25.82 13.93 14.44
CA ASP A 106 25.46 15.32 14.82
C ASP A 106 24.29 15.90 13.99
N VAL A 107 23.29 15.06 13.68
CA VAL A 107 22.12 15.45 12.88
C VAL A 107 21.25 16.44 13.67
N PRO A 108 20.76 17.54 13.06
CA PRO A 108 19.93 18.53 13.75
C PRO A 108 18.58 17.96 14.21
N SER A 109 18.03 18.50 15.29
CA SER A 109 16.68 18.16 15.76
C SER A 109 15.59 18.74 14.86
N TYR A 110 14.45 18.05 14.74
CA TYR A 110 13.31 18.52 13.95
C TYR A 110 12.59 19.71 14.61
N PRO A 111 12.46 20.87 13.94
CA PRO A 111 11.73 22.03 14.47
C PRO A 111 10.22 21.84 14.23
N GLU A 112 9.49 21.43 15.27
CA GLU A 112 8.04 21.17 15.19
C GLU A 112 7.24 22.45 14.93
N GLU A 113 7.55 23.53 15.65
CA GLU A 113 6.93 24.85 15.51
C GLU A 113 7.98 25.88 15.06
N PRO A 114 8.30 25.96 13.75
CA PRO A 114 9.39 26.80 13.26
C PRO A 114 9.03 28.29 13.39
N SER A 115 9.80 29.00 14.19
CA SER A 115 9.64 30.43 14.47
C SER A 115 10.46 31.32 13.53
N SER A 116 11.50 30.77 12.90
CA SER A 116 12.44 31.48 12.01
C SER A 116 12.46 30.91 10.59
N ASP A 117 13.00 31.67 9.63
CA ASP A 117 13.16 31.20 8.24
C ASP A 117 14.14 30.02 8.16
N SER A 118 15.20 30.02 8.97
CA SER A 118 16.14 28.89 9.05
C SER A 118 15.50 27.62 9.61
N GLU A 119 14.59 27.73 10.58
CA GLU A 119 13.83 26.58 11.09
C GLU A 119 12.82 26.08 10.05
N ARG A 120 12.18 26.99 9.28
CA ARG A 120 11.31 26.61 8.16
C ARG A 120 12.08 25.91 7.04
N GLU A 121 13.28 26.37 6.72
CA GLU A 121 14.16 25.72 5.74
C GLU A 121 14.61 24.33 6.22
N LEU A 122 15.00 24.20 7.50
CA LEU A 122 15.34 22.91 8.11
C LEU A 122 14.14 21.96 8.12
N GLN A 123 12.94 22.45 8.45
CA GLN A 123 11.70 21.67 8.36
C GLN A 123 11.45 21.19 6.93
N GLY A 124 11.68 22.07 5.93
CA GLY A 124 11.60 21.74 4.51
C GLY A 124 12.57 20.63 4.09
N ARG A 125 13.80 20.62 4.62
CA ARG A 125 14.76 19.52 4.39
C ARG A 125 14.26 18.21 4.99
N PHE A 126 13.71 18.20 6.21
CA PHE A 126 13.12 16.99 6.78
C PHE A 126 11.84 16.52 6.06
N ALA A 127 11.11 17.43 5.42
CA ALA A 127 9.89 17.09 4.69
C ALA A 127 10.13 16.07 3.56
N VAL A 128 11.35 15.98 3.00
CA VAL A 128 11.68 15.03 1.94
C VAL A 128 11.86 13.59 2.45
N VAL A 129 12.04 13.40 3.77
CA VAL A 129 12.15 12.07 4.40
C VAL A 129 10.88 11.65 5.16
N LEU A 130 9.92 12.57 5.33
CA LEU A 130 8.63 12.34 5.96
C LEU A 130 7.61 11.69 5.01
N GLY A 131 6.68 10.94 5.58
CA GLY A 131 5.62 10.26 4.85
C GLY A 131 6.14 9.28 3.80
N SER A 132 5.36 9.06 2.74
CA SER A 132 5.72 8.14 1.65
C SER A 132 6.74 8.76 0.70
N ALA A 133 7.98 8.96 1.17
CA ALA A 133 9.08 9.54 0.39
C ALA A 133 9.64 8.59 -0.69
N VAL A 134 9.64 7.28 -0.43
CA VAL A 134 10.31 6.29 -1.30
C VAL A 134 9.47 5.90 -2.52
N ASN A 135 8.24 5.44 -2.30
CA ASN A 135 7.41 4.87 -3.36
C ASN A 135 7.22 5.81 -4.58
N PRO A 136 7.00 7.13 -4.41
CA PRO A 136 6.83 8.03 -5.54
C PRO A 136 8.10 8.25 -6.38
N VAL A 137 9.28 7.93 -5.84
CA VAL A 137 10.56 8.00 -6.55
C VAL A 137 10.80 6.73 -7.37
N LEU A 138 10.42 5.57 -6.82
CA LEU A 138 10.70 4.27 -7.46
C LEU A 138 9.62 3.83 -8.46
N ARG A 139 8.36 4.23 -8.27
CA ARG A 139 7.21 3.83 -9.12
C ARG A 139 7.16 4.60 -10.44
N GLU A 140 8.21 4.46 -11.24
CA GLU A 140 8.32 4.97 -12.62
C GLU A 140 7.76 3.97 -13.65
N GLY A 141 6.66 3.31 -13.31
CA GLY A 141 6.01 2.25 -14.10
C GLY A 141 4.60 1.94 -13.60
N ASN A 142 3.84 1.22 -14.41
CA ASN A 142 2.49 0.77 -14.04
C ASN A 142 2.52 -0.55 -13.26
N SER A 143 1.41 -0.94 -12.66
CA SER A 143 1.33 -2.10 -11.76
C SER A 143 0.82 -3.35 -12.48
N ASP A 144 1.53 -4.48 -12.34
CA ASP A 144 1.03 -5.85 -12.54
C ASP A 144 0.95 -6.53 -11.18
N ARG A 145 -0.26 -6.63 -10.62
CA ARG A 145 -0.52 -7.25 -9.31
C ARG A 145 -1.39 -8.49 -9.45
N ARG A 146 -0.90 -9.62 -8.97
CA ARG A 146 -1.56 -10.93 -9.08
C ARG A 146 -0.97 -11.94 -8.10
N PRO A 147 -1.70 -12.98 -7.67
CA PRO A 147 -1.08 -14.05 -6.91
C PRO A 147 -0.03 -14.79 -7.75
N ALA A 148 1.02 -15.29 -7.10
CA ALA A 148 1.85 -16.32 -7.71
C ALA A 148 1.05 -17.62 -7.86
N ALA A 149 1.31 -18.39 -8.91
CA ALA A 149 0.58 -19.63 -9.17
C ALA A 149 0.68 -20.64 -8.00
N ALA A 150 1.87 -20.76 -7.41
CA ALA A 150 2.09 -21.58 -6.22
C ALA A 150 1.25 -21.13 -5.01
N VAL A 151 1.12 -19.82 -4.79
CA VAL A 151 0.30 -19.26 -3.70
C VAL A 151 -1.18 -19.54 -3.90
N LYS A 152 -1.70 -19.36 -5.12
CA LYS A 152 -3.10 -19.65 -5.45
C LYS A 152 -3.42 -21.14 -5.32
N SER A 153 -2.56 -22.00 -5.87
CA SER A 153 -2.71 -23.47 -5.77
C SER A 153 -2.71 -23.94 -4.32
N PHE A 154 -1.82 -23.37 -3.49
CA PHE A 154 -1.83 -23.64 -2.06
C PHE A 154 -3.13 -23.19 -1.39
N ALA A 155 -3.60 -21.97 -1.66
CA ALA A 155 -4.85 -21.46 -1.10
C ALA A 155 -6.05 -22.35 -1.47
N GLN A 156 -6.08 -22.91 -2.68
CA GLN A 156 -7.14 -23.84 -3.09
C GLN A 156 -7.06 -25.19 -2.34
N LYS A 157 -5.86 -25.73 -2.15
CA LYS A 157 -5.63 -27.00 -1.40
C LYS A 157 -5.82 -26.84 0.11
N ARG A 158 -5.60 -25.64 0.64
CA ARG A 158 -5.64 -25.26 2.05
C ARG A 158 -6.45 -23.96 2.21
N PRO A 159 -7.77 -24.00 1.95
CA PRO A 159 -8.61 -22.81 1.99
C PRO A 159 -8.55 -22.18 3.37
N HIS A 160 -8.34 -20.87 3.39
CA HIS A 160 -8.46 -20.08 4.59
C HIS A 160 -9.93 -20.01 5.03
N ARG A 161 -10.17 -19.62 6.27
CA ARG A 161 -11.53 -19.42 6.77
C ARG A 161 -12.02 -18.04 6.34
N MET A 162 -13.13 -18.01 5.61
CA MET A 162 -14.02 -16.85 5.59
C MET A 162 -14.62 -16.74 6.98
N MET A 163 -14.39 -15.62 7.68
CA MET A 163 -14.61 -15.56 9.13
C MET A 163 -16.05 -15.87 9.53
N LYS A 164 -16.99 -15.44 8.70
CA LYS A 164 -18.42 -15.78 8.76
C LYS A 164 -18.98 -15.97 7.36
N ASP A 165 -19.95 -16.86 7.27
CA ASP A 165 -20.80 -16.96 6.09
C ASP A 165 -21.71 -15.74 6.01
N TRP A 166 -22.05 -15.34 4.79
CA TRP A 166 -23.09 -14.35 4.57
C TRP A 166 -24.45 -14.89 5.00
N PRO A 167 -25.30 -14.10 5.68
CA PRO A 167 -26.64 -14.53 6.06
C PRO A 167 -27.47 -14.91 4.83
N GLU A 168 -28.14 -16.07 4.85
CA GLU A 168 -29.01 -16.53 3.74
C GLU A 168 -30.16 -15.54 3.44
N SER A 169 -30.60 -14.79 4.45
CA SER A 169 -31.60 -13.74 4.30
C SER A 169 -31.51 -12.72 5.44
N GLY A 170 -32.11 -11.55 5.24
CA GLY A 170 -32.27 -10.53 6.28
C GLY A 170 -31.01 -9.72 6.60
N SER A 171 -29.92 -9.89 5.85
CA SER A 171 -28.79 -8.97 5.94
C SER A 171 -29.25 -7.57 5.53
N LYS A 172 -28.94 -6.57 6.36
CA LYS A 172 -29.21 -5.15 6.10
C LYS A 172 -27.97 -4.39 5.65
N THR A 173 -26.84 -5.09 5.58
CA THR A 173 -25.56 -4.51 5.21
C THR A 173 -25.61 -3.94 3.80
N ARG A 174 -25.09 -2.73 3.66
CA ARG A 174 -24.97 -2.04 2.36
C ARG A 174 -23.91 -0.96 2.45
N VAL A 175 -23.45 -0.55 1.28
CA VAL A 175 -22.71 0.68 1.08
C VAL A 175 -23.70 1.83 0.94
N ALA A 176 -23.44 2.93 1.64
CA ALA A 176 -24.12 4.20 1.42
C ALA A 176 -23.14 5.20 0.82
N HIS A 177 -23.57 5.89 -0.22
CA HIS A 177 -22.80 6.93 -0.90
C HIS A 177 -23.71 8.09 -1.27
N MET A 178 -23.13 9.25 -1.57
CA MET A 178 -23.88 10.43 -2.00
C MET A 178 -24.60 10.17 -3.34
N THR A 179 -25.61 10.95 -3.68
CA THR A 179 -26.32 10.87 -4.98
C THR A 179 -26.20 12.14 -5.82
N GLU A 180 -25.60 13.19 -5.26
CA GLU A 180 -25.27 14.46 -5.91
C GLU A 180 -24.21 15.19 -5.09
N GLY A 181 -23.54 16.18 -5.70
CA GLY A 181 -22.61 17.06 -5.00
C GLY A 181 -21.29 16.43 -4.53
N ASP A 182 -20.96 15.22 -4.97
CA ASP A 182 -19.67 14.56 -4.75
C ASP A 182 -18.69 14.83 -5.91
N PHE A 183 -17.48 14.29 -5.85
CA PHE A 183 -16.48 14.50 -6.90
C PHE A 183 -16.95 13.92 -8.23
N PHE A 184 -17.60 12.74 -8.18
CA PHE A 184 -18.21 12.12 -9.36
C PHE A 184 -19.18 13.07 -10.08
N ALA A 185 -20.09 13.73 -9.36
CA ALA A 185 -21.13 14.57 -9.96
C ALA A 185 -20.63 15.85 -10.63
N SER A 186 -19.45 16.34 -10.24
CA SER A 186 -18.90 17.62 -10.69
C SER A 186 -17.71 17.48 -11.64
N GLU A 187 -17.22 16.25 -11.85
CA GLU A 187 -15.98 16.02 -12.58
C GLU A 187 -16.04 16.53 -14.02
N THR A 188 -15.05 17.33 -14.40
CA THR A 188 -14.79 17.75 -15.78
C THR A 188 -13.35 17.44 -16.13
N SER A 189 -13.09 17.04 -17.37
CA SER A 189 -11.76 16.64 -17.83
C SER A 189 -11.49 17.05 -19.27
N THR A 190 -10.22 17.14 -19.62
CA THR A 190 -9.75 17.42 -20.97
C THR A 190 -8.36 16.84 -21.23
N THR A 191 -8.08 16.49 -22.48
CA THR A 191 -6.74 16.14 -22.97
C THR A 191 -6.04 17.37 -23.55
N LEU A 192 -4.84 17.68 -23.07
CA LEU A 192 -4.04 18.81 -23.54
C LEU A 192 -3.54 18.58 -24.97
N VAL A 193 -3.74 19.56 -25.85
CA VAL A 193 -3.23 19.52 -27.23
C VAL A 193 -1.74 19.85 -27.29
N ALA A 194 -1.28 20.78 -26.46
CA ALA A 194 0.10 21.24 -26.41
C ALA A 194 0.56 21.36 -24.95
N ALA A 195 1.88 21.25 -24.75
CA ALA A 195 2.48 21.48 -23.44
C ALA A 195 2.33 22.94 -23.03
N THR A 196 2.13 23.18 -21.74
CA THR A 196 1.96 24.53 -21.17
C THR A 196 2.36 24.53 -19.70
N THR A 197 2.54 25.71 -19.11
CA THR A 197 2.65 25.87 -17.65
C THR A 197 1.36 26.50 -17.17
N ALA A 198 0.50 25.69 -16.54
CA ALA A 198 -0.77 26.14 -16.02
C ALA A 198 -0.62 26.80 -14.63
N ARG A 199 -1.64 27.56 -14.22
CA ARG A 199 -1.84 28.03 -12.85
C ARG A 199 -3.25 27.71 -12.37
N ILE A 200 -3.41 27.57 -11.05
CA ILE A 200 -4.71 27.42 -10.40
C ILE A 200 -5.01 28.69 -9.62
N GLU A 201 -6.16 29.30 -9.86
CA GLU A 201 -6.60 30.52 -9.19
C GLU A 201 -8.04 30.43 -8.71
N PHE A 202 -8.34 31.17 -7.64
CA PHE A 202 -9.66 31.30 -7.03
C PHE A 202 -10.16 32.73 -7.20
N ALA A 203 -11.36 32.87 -7.77
CA ALA A 203 -12.00 34.17 -7.99
C ALA A 203 -13.38 34.19 -7.33
N THR A 204 -13.60 35.17 -6.46
CA THR A 204 -14.92 35.51 -5.91
C THR A 204 -15.59 36.57 -6.80
N ALA A 205 -16.88 36.87 -6.57
CA ALA A 205 -17.62 37.83 -7.39
C ALA A 205 -17.02 39.25 -7.35
N ASP A 206 -16.55 39.70 -6.18
CA ASP A 206 -16.13 41.10 -5.95
C ASP A 206 -14.73 41.23 -5.31
N GLY A 207 -13.97 40.13 -5.19
CA GLY A 207 -12.67 40.09 -4.50
C GLY A 207 -11.45 40.01 -5.43
N PRO A 208 -10.23 40.21 -4.89
CA PRO A 208 -9.01 39.96 -5.64
C PRO A 208 -8.90 38.47 -6.00
N VAL A 209 -8.32 38.18 -7.16
CA VAL A 209 -8.01 36.81 -7.57
C VAL A 209 -6.86 36.28 -6.71
N GLU A 210 -7.09 35.15 -6.05
CA GLU A 210 -6.09 34.44 -5.26
C GLU A 210 -5.43 33.37 -6.13
N VAL A 211 -4.10 33.31 -6.16
CA VAL A 211 -3.36 32.25 -6.84
C VAL A 211 -3.16 31.10 -5.86
N LEU A 212 -3.85 29.98 -6.07
CA LEU A 212 -3.74 28.77 -5.25
C LEU A 212 -2.48 27.97 -5.60
N LYS A 213 -2.11 27.95 -6.89
CA LYS A 213 -0.87 27.33 -7.38
C LYS A 213 -0.33 28.10 -8.59
N SER A 214 0.88 28.64 -8.48
CA SER A 214 1.46 29.53 -9.50
C SER A 214 1.99 28.80 -10.73
N GLU A 215 2.61 27.63 -10.55
CA GLU A 215 3.24 26.86 -11.62
C GLU A 215 2.83 25.40 -11.57
N LEU A 216 2.29 24.93 -12.69
CA LEU A 216 1.92 23.55 -12.92
C LEU A 216 2.32 23.15 -14.35
N PRO A 217 3.52 22.58 -14.55
CA PRO A 217 3.93 22.09 -15.86
C PRO A 217 3.00 20.96 -16.33
N LEU A 218 2.44 21.10 -17.52
CA LEU A 218 1.59 20.13 -18.20
C LEU A 218 2.19 19.75 -19.55
N LEU A 219 2.10 18.47 -19.90
CA LEU A 219 2.61 17.92 -21.15
C LEU A 219 1.54 17.88 -22.24
N ALA A 220 1.98 17.88 -23.50
CA ALA A 220 1.07 17.57 -24.60
C ALA A 220 0.55 16.13 -24.47
N GLY A 221 -0.75 15.95 -24.71
CA GLY A 221 -1.43 14.66 -24.57
C GLY A 221 -1.78 14.26 -23.13
N GLU A 222 -1.38 15.04 -22.12
CA GLU A 222 -1.75 14.81 -20.72
C GLU A 222 -3.25 15.01 -20.51
N VAL A 223 -3.86 14.12 -19.73
CA VAL A 223 -5.25 14.24 -19.27
C VAL A 223 -5.25 14.96 -17.94
N ILE A 224 -6.06 16.01 -17.83
CA ILE A 224 -6.31 16.72 -16.58
C ILE A 224 -7.79 16.73 -16.26
N ASP A 225 -8.13 16.71 -14.98
CA ASP A 225 -9.50 16.71 -14.49
C ASP A 225 -9.62 17.61 -13.26
N SER A 226 -10.81 18.16 -13.05
CA SER A 226 -11.14 18.91 -11.83
C SER A 226 -12.53 18.56 -11.35
N SER A 227 -12.70 18.50 -10.03
CA SER A 227 -13.95 18.13 -9.35
C SER A 227 -14.06 18.82 -7.99
N VAL A 228 -15.27 18.86 -7.45
CA VAL A 228 -15.62 19.48 -6.17
C VAL A 228 -16.52 18.56 -5.35
N MET A 229 -16.17 18.37 -4.09
CA MET A 229 -17.05 17.82 -3.06
C MET A 229 -17.77 18.96 -2.35
N SER A 230 -19.10 19.01 -2.48
CA SER A 230 -19.90 19.98 -1.75
C SER A 230 -20.02 19.56 -0.29
N VAL A 231 -19.47 20.37 0.61
CA VAL A 231 -19.52 20.10 2.05
C VAL A 231 -20.95 20.15 2.57
N SER A 232 -21.80 21.00 2.00
CA SER A 232 -23.22 21.06 2.37
C SER A 232 -23.95 19.76 2.04
N ALA A 233 -23.75 19.20 0.85
CA ALA A 233 -24.34 17.92 0.45
C ALA A 233 -23.76 16.75 1.23
N LEU A 234 -22.44 16.75 1.47
CA LEU A 234 -21.76 15.73 2.27
C LEU A 234 -22.30 15.67 3.71
N ARG A 235 -22.49 16.82 4.37
CA ARG A 235 -23.04 16.88 5.73
C ARG A 235 -24.49 16.43 5.78
N ALA A 236 -25.29 16.78 4.77
CA ALA A 236 -26.67 16.32 4.65
C ALA A 236 -26.72 14.79 4.48
N PHE A 237 -25.87 14.23 3.62
CA PHE A 237 -25.70 12.79 3.45
C PHE A 237 -25.35 12.10 4.77
N TYR A 238 -24.34 12.58 5.50
CA TYR A 238 -23.99 12.00 6.80
C TYR A 238 -25.15 12.04 7.80
N ALA A 239 -25.87 13.16 7.91
CA ALA A 239 -27.01 13.28 8.81
C ALA A 239 -28.11 12.26 8.46
N GLU A 240 -28.41 12.09 7.16
CA GLU A 240 -29.37 11.11 6.67
C GLU A 240 -28.94 9.68 7.01
N GLN A 241 -27.68 9.31 6.72
CA GLN A 241 -27.20 7.94 6.94
C GLN A 241 -27.05 7.61 8.43
N ILE A 242 -26.67 8.57 9.27
CA ILE A 242 -26.68 8.41 10.74
C ILE A 242 -28.10 8.11 11.23
N ALA A 243 -29.11 8.83 10.74
CA ALA A 243 -30.50 8.59 11.09
C ALA A 243 -30.98 7.22 10.57
N ALA A 244 -30.62 6.83 9.34
CA ALA A 244 -30.98 5.55 8.74
C ALA A 244 -30.39 4.37 9.53
N ALA A 245 -29.09 4.41 9.85
CA ALA A 245 -28.43 3.37 10.64
C ALA A 245 -29.12 3.18 12.00
N LYS A 246 -29.51 4.28 12.65
CA LYS A 246 -30.21 4.25 13.95
C LYS A 246 -31.59 3.62 13.82
N ALA A 247 -32.36 4.04 12.81
CA ALA A 247 -33.71 3.51 12.57
C ALA A 247 -33.71 2.01 12.25
N GLU A 248 -32.67 1.53 11.56
CA GLU A 248 -32.55 0.14 11.14
C GLU A 248 -31.87 -0.77 12.17
N GLY A 249 -31.20 -0.19 13.17
CA GLY A 249 -30.46 -0.93 14.20
C GLY A 249 -29.20 -1.61 13.67
N VAL A 250 -28.55 -1.02 12.66
CA VAL A 250 -27.27 -1.48 12.11
C VAL A 250 -26.12 -0.63 12.63
N LEU A 251 -24.90 -1.15 12.58
CA LEU A 251 -23.73 -0.34 12.86
C LEU A 251 -23.58 0.74 11.79
N LEU A 252 -23.13 1.92 12.20
CA LEU A 252 -22.65 2.94 11.28
C LEU A 252 -21.13 2.80 11.15
N SER A 253 -20.62 2.75 9.93
CA SER A 253 -19.19 2.78 9.65
C SER A 253 -18.85 3.75 8.51
N LEU A 254 -17.68 4.35 8.57
CA LEU A 254 -17.11 5.28 7.61
C LEU A 254 -15.80 4.70 7.10
N HIS A 255 -15.68 4.63 5.77
CA HIS A 255 -14.55 4.01 5.08
C HIS A 255 -13.92 5.03 4.13
N LEU A 256 -12.75 5.54 4.51
CA LEU A 256 -11.99 6.56 3.76
C LEU A 256 -10.52 6.13 3.62
N LYS A 257 -9.68 6.94 2.97
CA LYS A 257 -8.24 6.67 2.80
C LYS A 257 -7.37 7.83 3.30
N ALA A 258 -7.63 8.29 4.52
CA ALA A 258 -7.07 9.52 5.10
C ALA A 258 -5.53 9.60 5.15
N THR A 259 -4.83 8.47 5.22
CA THR A 259 -3.35 8.46 5.21
C THR A 259 -2.79 8.82 3.84
N MET A 260 -3.42 8.32 2.77
CA MET A 260 -2.97 8.56 1.40
C MET A 260 -3.56 9.88 0.89
N MET A 261 -4.87 10.07 1.03
CA MET A 261 -5.58 11.28 0.65
C MET A 261 -5.46 12.38 1.72
N LYS A 262 -4.22 12.76 2.04
CA LYS A 262 -3.85 13.57 3.20
C LYS A 262 -4.50 14.96 3.33
N ILE A 263 -5.14 15.46 2.28
CA ILE A 263 -5.83 16.76 2.28
C ILE A 263 -7.35 16.62 2.28
N SER A 264 -7.92 15.82 1.37
CA SER A 264 -9.38 15.68 1.24
C SER A 264 -9.99 14.86 2.37
N ASP A 265 -9.47 13.66 2.60
CA ASP A 265 -10.16 12.66 3.41
C ASP A 265 -10.19 13.00 4.92
N PRO A 266 -9.15 13.63 5.51
CA PRO A 266 -9.27 14.18 6.87
C PRO A 266 -10.43 15.19 7.02
N GLN A 267 -10.73 15.97 5.98
CA GLN A 267 -11.87 16.91 6.01
C GLN A 267 -13.20 16.16 5.89
N LEU A 268 -13.30 15.18 4.98
CA LEU A 268 -14.48 14.30 4.87
C LEU A 268 -14.76 13.59 6.20
N PHE A 269 -13.71 13.11 6.87
CA PHE A 269 -13.78 12.46 8.17
C PHE A 269 -14.23 13.44 9.26
N GLY A 270 -13.60 14.61 9.34
CA GLY A 270 -13.94 15.64 10.32
C GLY A 270 -15.39 16.09 10.20
N HIS A 271 -15.92 16.21 8.99
CA HIS A 271 -17.35 16.50 8.80
C HIS A 271 -18.27 15.38 9.32
N CYS A 272 -17.89 14.11 9.18
CA CYS A 272 -18.65 13.01 9.79
C CYS A 272 -18.63 13.09 11.31
N VAL A 273 -17.46 13.34 11.92
CA VAL A 273 -17.31 13.52 13.37
C VAL A 273 -18.17 14.70 13.84
N SER A 274 -18.10 15.84 13.16
CA SER A 274 -18.90 17.02 13.48
C SER A 274 -20.41 16.76 13.41
N VAL A 275 -20.88 15.99 12.41
CA VAL A 275 -22.32 15.70 12.27
C VAL A 275 -22.78 14.69 13.32
N TYR A 276 -21.99 13.65 13.60
CA TYR A 276 -22.35 12.63 14.60
C TYR A 276 -22.39 13.19 16.03
N PHE A 277 -21.43 14.05 16.39
CA PHE A 277 -21.31 14.66 17.72
C PHE A 277 -21.80 16.10 17.78
N ALA A 278 -22.68 16.52 16.86
CA ALA A 278 -23.10 17.93 16.70
C ALA A 278 -23.58 18.55 18.02
N ASP A 279 -24.45 17.87 18.76
CA ASP A 279 -25.00 18.38 20.04
C ASP A 279 -23.90 18.76 21.05
N ALA A 280 -22.81 17.98 21.13
CA ALA A 280 -21.70 18.24 22.05
C ALA A 280 -20.71 19.25 21.49
N LEU A 281 -20.34 19.11 20.21
CA LEU A 281 -19.30 19.94 19.59
C LEU A 281 -19.80 21.37 19.36
N ASP A 282 -21.05 21.56 18.93
CA ASP A 282 -21.63 22.89 18.72
C ASP A 282 -21.83 23.63 20.05
N LYS A 283 -22.28 22.93 21.10
CA LYS A 283 -22.42 23.49 22.45
C LYS A 283 -21.09 23.96 23.04
N HIS A 284 -19.98 23.36 22.63
CA HIS A 284 -18.65 23.59 23.20
C HIS A 284 -17.64 24.19 22.22
N ALA A 285 -18.10 24.72 21.08
CA ALA A 285 -17.26 25.18 19.98
C ALA A 285 -16.14 26.14 20.42
N ASP A 286 -16.48 27.17 21.20
CA ASP A 286 -15.49 28.17 21.68
C ASP A 286 -14.41 27.52 22.55
N SER A 287 -14.80 26.71 23.55
CA SER A 287 -13.87 26.02 24.44
C SER A 287 -12.98 25.03 23.71
N LEU A 288 -13.52 24.31 22.71
CA LEU A 288 -12.76 23.38 21.88
C LEU A 288 -11.80 24.10 20.94
N SER A 289 -12.19 25.27 20.41
CA SER A 289 -11.31 26.12 19.61
C SER A 289 -10.14 26.68 20.43
N GLU A 290 -10.39 27.13 21.66
CA GLU A 290 -9.35 27.68 22.55
C GLU A 290 -8.23 26.68 22.86
N ILE A 291 -8.56 25.40 23.00
CA ILE A 291 -7.59 24.33 23.27
C ILE A 291 -6.96 23.73 21.99
N GLY A 292 -7.41 24.20 20.82
CA GLY A 292 -6.93 23.77 19.51
C GLY A 292 -7.42 22.37 19.10
N ALA A 293 -8.60 21.94 19.55
CA ALA A 293 -9.18 20.66 19.15
C ALA A 293 -9.49 20.64 17.65
N ASN A 294 -9.11 19.56 16.95
CA ASN A 294 -9.29 19.43 15.51
C ASN A 294 -9.99 18.12 15.16
N VAL A 295 -11.27 18.23 14.77
CA VAL A 295 -12.11 17.08 14.38
C VAL A 295 -11.60 16.35 13.13
N ASN A 296 -10.81 16.99 12.27
CA ASN A 296 -10.21 16.34 11.10
C ASN A 296 -9.18 15.28 11.51
N ASN A 297 -8.63 15.37 12.73
CA ASN A 297 -7.77 14.37 13.33
C ASN A 297 -8.56 13.31 14.14
N GLY A 298 -9.90 13.41 14.14
CA GLY A 298 -10.82 12.50 14.81
C GLY A 298 -11.11 12.82 16.27
N LEU A 299 -12.01 12.04 16.87
CA LEU A 299 -12.45 12.24 18.25
C LEU A 299 -11.30 12.10 19.25
N ALA A 300 -10.29 11.28 18.97
CA ALA A 300 -9.13 11.11 19.85
C ALA A 300 -8.36 12.44 20.04
N ASP A 301 -8.23 13.26 19.00
CA ASP A 301 -7.60 14.58 19.09
C ASP A 301 -8.40 15.51 20.00
N VAL A 302 -9.73 15.54 19.83
CA VAL A 302 -10.65 16.31 20.70
C VAL A 302 -10.49 15.89 22.16
N LEU A 303 -10.60 14.59 22.45
CA LEU A 303 -10.53 14.04 23.81
C LEU A 303 -9.17 14.32 24.47
N SER A 304 -8.07 14.14 23.74
CA SER A 304 -6.71 14.35 24.28
C SER A 304 -6.44 15.81 24.67
N LYS A 305 -7.09 16.78 24.01
CA LYS A 305 -6.92 18.21 24.29
C LYS A 305 -7.80 18.72 25.42
N LEU A 306 -8.83 17.97 25.83
CA LEU A 306 -9.70 18.36 26.95
C LEU A 306 -8.94 18.54 28.27
N ASP A 307 -7.77 17.93 28.44
CA ASP A 307 -6.90 18.14 29.60
C ASP A 307 -6.39 19.58 29.75
N ARG A 308 -6.52 20.40 28.70
CA ARG A 308 -6.22 21.83 28.73
C ARG A 308 -7.36 22.68 29.32
N LEU A 309 -8.54 22.10 29.55
CA LEU A 309 -9.70 22.76 30.16
C LEU A 309 -9.75 22.56 31.68
N PRO A 310 -10.45 23.44 32.43
CA PRO A 310 -10.81 23.17 33.82
C PRO A 310 -11.58 21.85 33.98
N ALA A 311 -11.32 21.12 35.07
CA ALA A 311 -11.88 19.79 35.30
C ALA A 311 -13.41 19.70 35.17
N GLU A 312 -14.14 20.71 35.67
CA GLU A 312 -15.60 20.78 35.54
C GLU A 312 -16.05 20.92 34.08
N LYS A 313 -15.34 21.74 33.30
CA LYS A 313 -15.66 21.94 31.88
C LYS A 313 -15.31 20.71 31.06
N LYS A 314 -14.17 20.08 31.34
CA LYS A 314 -13.80 18.79 30.74
C LYS A 314 -14.89 17.74 30.99
N ALA A 315 -15.33 17.58 32.23
CA ALA A 315 -16.36 16.62 32.59
C ALA A 315 -17.71 16.91 31.92
N GLU A 316 -18.08 18.18 31.74
CA GLU A 316 -19.27 18.59 30.97
C GLU A 316 -19.16 18.14 29.51
N VAL A 317 -18.03 18.44 28.85
CA VAL A 317 -17.80 18.07 27.45
C VAL A 317 -17.80 16.55 27.26
N GLU A 318 -17.15 15.80 28.15
CA GLU A 318 -17.15 14.33 28.12
C GLU A 318 -18.56 13.75 28.31
N ALA A 319 -19.38 14.34 29.19
CA ALA A 319 -20.75 13.90 29.40
C ALA A 319 -21.62 14.12 28.16
N ASP A 320 -21.49 15.27 27.49
CA ASP A 320 -22.25 15.58 26.28
C ASP A 320 -21.80 14.73 25.08
N ILE A 321 -20.50 14.44 24.94
CA ILE A 321 -20.01 13.46 23.95
C ILE A 321 -20.62 12.07 24.21
N ASN A 322 -20.66 11.64 25.48
CA ASN A 322 -21.28 10.36 25.84
C ASN A 322 -22.80 10.34 25.57
N ALA A 323 -23.49 11.46 25.76
CA ALA A 323 -24.89 11.59 25.40
C ALA A 323 -25.13 11.40 23.89
N CYS A 324 -24.21 11.88 23.04
CA CYS A 324 -24.27 11.66 21.59
C CYS A 324 -24.21 10.16 21.24
N TYR A 325 -23.39 9.35 21.93
CA TYR A 325 -23.39 7.90 21.73
C TYR A 325 -24.72 7.24 22.07
N GLY A 326 -25.38 7.67 23.15
CA GLY A 326 -26.70 7.15 23.53
C GLY A 326 -27.83 7.60 22.59
N ASN A 327 -27.67 8.76 21.96
CA ASN A 327 -28.64 9.34 21.03
C ASN A 327 -28.39 8.97 19.57
N GLY A 328 -27.21 8.50 19.19
CA GLY A 328 -26.84 8.08 17.83
C GLY A 328 -27.09 6.59 17.56
N PRO A 329 -26.81 6.12 16.32
CA PRO A 329 -26.63 4.70 16.05
C PRO A 329 -25.36 4.17 16.72
N ALA A 330 -25.26 2.87 16.95
CA ALA A 330 -24.00 2.26 17.36
C ALA A 330 -22.95 2.41 16.23
N LEU A 331 -21.72 2.75 16.60
CA LEU A 331 -20.59 2.82 15.66
C LEU A 331 -19.87 1.47 15.57
N ALA A 332 -19.31 1.18 14.40
CA ALA A 332 -18.31 0.12 14.28
C ALA A 332 -17.10 0.39 15.19
N MET A 333 -16.54 -0.68 15.77
CA MET A 333 -15.42 -0.61 16.70
C MET A 333 -14.10 -0.99 16.03
N VAL A 334 -13.05 -0.26 16.36
CA VAL A 334 -11.64 -0.62 16.08
C VAL A 334 -11.11 -1.50 17.22
N ASP A 335 -11.39 -1.12 18.46
CA ASP A 335 -11.09 -1.91 19.67
C ASP A 335 -12.22 -1.73 20.70
N SER A 336 -13.16 -2.67 20.72
CA SER A 336 -14.34 -2.70 21.60
C SER A 336 -13.95 -2.63 23.09
N ARG A 337 -12.84 -3.26 23.47
CA ARG A 337 -12.38 -3.37 24.87
C ARG A 337 -11.83 -2.06 25.41
N LYS A 338 -11.39 -1.18 24.52
CA LYS A 338 -10.89 0.16 24.84
C LYS A 338 -11.89 1.26 24.49
N GLY A 339 -13.06 0.91 23.96
CA GLY A 339 -14.04 1.89 23.49
C GLY A 339 -13.59 2.69 22.25
N ILE A 340 -12.60 2.20 21.50
CA ILE A 340 -12.11 2.88 20.30
C ILE A 340 -13.04 2.57 19.13
N THR A 341 -13.80 3.59 18.71
CA THR A 341 -14.75 3.54 17.60
C THR A 341 -14.07 3.92 16.28
N ASN A 342 -14.76 3.64 15.18
CA ASN A 342 -14.37 4.05 13.83
C ASN A 342 -14.20 5.56 13.65
N LEU A 343 -14.76 6.40 14.52
CA LEU A 343 -14.62 7.88 14.47
C LEU A 343 -13.50 8.43 15.38
N HIS A 344 -12.71 7.56 16.02
CA HIS A 344 -11.61 8.02 16.90
C HIS A 344 -10.42 8.58 16.14
N VAL A 345 -9.91 7.84 15.15
CA VAL A 345 -8.72 8.22 14.38
C VAL A 345 -8.99 7.96 12.90
N PRO A 346 -8.74 8.92 12.01
CA PRO A 346 -9.09 8.81 10.58
C PRO A 346 -8.34 7.72 9.82
N ASN A 347 -7.22 7.24 10.38
CA ASN A 347 -6.35 6.23 9.77
C ASN A 347 -6.58 4.81 10.30
N ASP A 348 -7.48 4.60 11.27
CA ASP A 348 -7.70 3.27 11.85
C ASP A 348 -8.53 2.37 10.92
N VAL A 349 -9.45 2.96 10.14
CA VAL A 349 -10.33 2.24 9.20
C VAL A 349 -10.09 2.76 7.79
N ILE A 350 -9.28 2.03 7.03
CA ILE A 350 -8.86 2.41 5.68
C ILE A 350 -9.66 1.58 4.67
N ILE A 351 -10.32 2.24 3.72
CA ILE A 351 -11.34 1.65 2.83
C ILE A 351 -10.89 0.38 2.10
N ASP A 352 -9.70 0.36 1.53
CA ASP A 352 -9.13 -0.75 0.77
C ASP A 352 -8.89 -1.99 1.63
N ALA A 353 -8.56 -1.83 2.92
CA ALA A 353 -8.38 -2.97 3.83
C ALA A 353 -9.68 -3.33 4.59
N SER A 354 -10.49 -2.33 4.92
CA SER A 354 -11.68 -2.49 5.74
C SER A 354 -12.87 -3.06 4.95
N MET A 355 -13.13 -2.59 3.73
CA MET A 355 -14.26 -3.08 2.93
C MET A 355 -14.13 -4.56 2.56
N PRO A 356 -12.95 -5.09 2.15
CA PRO A 356 -12.79 -6.52 1.93
C PRO A 356 -13.02 -7.35 3.19
N VAL A 357 -12.64 -6.84 4.36
CA VAL A 357 -12.89 -7.51 5.65
C VAL A 357 -14.39 -7.55 5.95
N VAL A 358 -15.14 -6.48 5.67
CA VAL A 358 -16.61 -6.49 5.78
C VAL A 358 -17.18 -7.62 4.91
N VAL A 359 -16.70 -7.77 3.67
CA VAL A 359 -17.17 -8.85 2.76
C VAL A 359 -16.77 -10.24 3.26
N ARG A 360 -15.51 -10.42 3.71
CA ARG A 360 -15.01 -11.68 4.25
C ARG A 360 -15.73 -12.11 5.52
N ASP A 361 -16.18 -11.16 6.33
CA ASP A 361 -16.79 -11.39 7.64
C ASP A 361 -18.33 -11.41 7.55
N GLY A 362 -18.87 -11.74 6.38
CA GLY A 362 -20.30 -11.96 6.16
C GLY A 362 -21.13 -10.68 6.14
N GLY A 363 -20.53 -9.57 5.72
CA GLY A 363 -21.15 -8.25 5.70
C GLY A 363 -21.18 -7.57 7.07
N ARG A 364 -20.27 -7.91 7.99
CA ARG A 364 -20.37 -7.46 9.39
C ARG A 364 -19.11 -6.76 9.91
N MET A 365 -19.31 -5.93 10.93
CA MET A 365 -18.25 -5.30 11.71
C MET A 365 -18.47 -5.52 13.20
N TRP A 366 -17.47 -5.23 14.02
CA TRP A 366 -17.52 -5.42 15.47
C TRP A 366 -18.30 -4.29 16.15
N ASN A 367 -19.22 -4.65 17.03
CA ASN A 367 -19.94 -3.73 17.91
C ASN A 367 -19.24 -3.57 19.28
N LEU A 368 -19.81 -2.75 20.15
CA LEU A 368 -19.27 -2.48 21.51
C LEU A 368 -19.19 -3.74 22.39
N ASN A 369 -20.01 -4.77 22.13
CA ASN A 369 -20.06 -6.01 22.89
C ASN A 369 -19.07 -7.07 22.40
N ASP A 370 -18.16 -6.73 21.48
CA ASP A 370 -17.23 -7.67 20.84
C ASP A 370 -17.98 -8.74 20.01
N GLU A 371 -19.06 -8.34 19.33
CA GLU A 371 -19.88 -9.19 18.47
C GLU A 371 -19.95 -8.63 17.04
N LEU A 372 -20.02 -9.51 16.04
CA LEU A 372 -20.21 -9.12 14.64
C LEU A 372 -21.68 -8.76 14.38
N GLN A 373 -21.91 -7.59 13.78
CA GLN A 373 -23.22 -7.05 13.45
C GLN A 373 -23.21 -6.42 12.05
N ASP A 374 -24.35 -6.46 11.37
CA ASP A 374 -24.56 -5.81 10.07
C ASP A 374 -24.27 -4.30 10.14
N THR A 375 -23.75 -3.74 9.04
CA THR A 375 -23.27 -2.36 8.99
C THR A 375 -23.80 -1.59 7.78
N LEU A 376 -24.09 -0.31 7.98
CA LEU A 376 -24.24 0.68 6.92
C LEU A 376 -22.85 1.31 6.71
N ALA A 377 -22.17 0.88 5.64
CA ALA A 377 -20.82 1.30 5.31
C ALA A 377 -20.85 2.57 4.44
N MET A 378 -20.60 3.73 5.04
CA MET A 378 -20.52 4.99 4.33
C MET A 378 -19.20 5.11 3.55
N VAL A 379 -19.33 5.26 2.24
CA VAL A 379 -18.28 5.63 1.29
C VAL A 379 -18.82 6.84 0.52
N PRO A 380 -18.53 8.08 0.94
CA PRO A 380 -19.29 9.25 0.46
C PRO A 380 -19.26 9.46 -1.04
N ASP A 381 -18.08 9.35 -1.66
CA ASP A 381 -17.90 9.60 -3.09
C ASP A 381 -18.24 8.37 -3.95
N ARG A 382 -19.03 8.59 -5.02
CA ARG A 382 -19.52 7.50 -5.86
C ARG A 382 -18.54 6.91 -6.85
N CYS A 383 -17.39 7.54 -7.13
CA CYS A 383 -16.44 7.03 -8.12
C CYS A 383 -16.11 5.55 -7.90
N TYR A 384 -16.03 5.13 -6.63
CA TYR A 384 -15.60 3.78 -6.27
C TYR A 384 -16.54 3.05 -5.29
N ALA A 385 -17.52 3.74 -4.69
CA ALA A 385 -18.43 3.13 -3.71
C ALA A 385 -19.31 2.02 -4.32
N THR A 386 -19.77 2.23 -5.56
CA THR A 386 -20.78 1.39 -6.22
C THR A 386 -20.29 -0.04 -6.51
N MET A 387 -19.00 -0.24 -6.76
CA MET A 387 -18.46 -1.59 -6.94
C MET A 387 -18.43 -2.40 -5.64
N TYR A 388 -18.28 -1.75 -4.47
CA TYR A 388 -18.38 -2.43 -3.19
C TYR A 388 -19.82 -2.84 -2.89
N GLN A 389 -20.79 -2.00 -3.29
CA GLN A 389 -22.20 -2.39 -3.22
C GLN A 389 -22.47 -3.65 -4.07
N ALA A 390 -21.94 -3.69 -5.29
CA ALA A 390 -22.13 -4.84 -6.19
C ALA A 390 -21.58 -6.16 -5.61
N VAL A 391 -20.40 -6.15 -4.97
CA VAL A 391 -19.87 -7.37 -4.32
C VAL A 391 -20.66 -7.76 -3.06
N MET A 392 -21.19 -6.79 -2.31
CA MET A 392 -22.07 -7.10 -1.17
C MET A 392 -23.37 -7.75 -1.63
N GLU A 393 -24.00 -7.22 -2.68
CA GLU A 393 -25.23 -7.77 -3.26
C GLU A 393 -25.02 -9.17 -3.83
N ASP A 394 -23.90 -9.39 -4.54
CA ASP A 394 -23.50 -10.72 -5.03
C ASP A 394 -23.36 -11.73 -3.87
N CYS A 395 -22.71 -11.34 -2.77
CA CYS A 395 -22.60 -12.21 -1.60
C CYS A 395 -23.94 -12.44 -0.89
N GLN A 396 -24.83 -11.44 -0.83
CA GLN A 396 -26.18 -11.61 -0.29
C GLN A 396 -27.01 -12.57 -1.15
N GLN A 397 -26.81 -12.58 -2.47
CA GLN A 397 -27.54 -13.45 -3.39
C GLN A 397 -26.95 -14.87 -3.49
N HIS A 398 -25.62 -14.99 -3.47
CA HIS A 398 -24.91 -16.22 -3.80
C HIS A 398 -24.12 -16.82 -2.64
N GLY A 399 -24.18 -16.18 -1.46
CA GLY A 399 -23.42 -16.57 -0.30
C GLY A 399 -21.93 -16.20 -0.42
N GLN A 400 -21.16 -16.67 0.55
CA GLN A 400 -19.72 -16.41 0.63
C GLN A 400 -18.94 -17.05 -0.54
N PHE A 401 -17.76 -16.51 -0.86
CA PHE A 401 -16.84 -17.13 -1.81
C PHE A 401 -16.23 -18.43 -1.25
N ASP A 402 -15.86 -19.35 -2.13
CA ASP A 402 -15.15 -20.58 -1.79
C ASP A 402 -13.70 -20.52 -2.30
N PRO A 403 -12.70 -20.28 -1.42
CA PRO A 403 -11.28 -20.24 -1.81
C PRO A 403 -10.76 -21.53 -2.45
N SER A 404 -11.43 -22.67 -2.24
CA SER A 404 -11.01 -23.97 -2.79
C SER A 404 -11.32 -24.11 -4.27
N THR A 405 -12.32 -23.38 -4.79
CA THR A 405 -12.78 -23.48 -6.18
C THR A 405 -12.76 -22.16 -6.94
N MET A 406 -12.74 -21.01 -6.25
CA MET A 406 -12.84 -19.71 -6.91
C MET A 406 -11.62 -19.43 -7.81
N GLY A 407 -11.88 -18.75 -8.93
CA GLY A 407 -10.87 -18.23 -9.85
C GLY A 407 -10.08 -17.09 -9.22
N SER A 408 -9.44 -16.27 -10.06
CA SER A 408 -8.63 -15.15 -9.62
C SER A 408 -8.92 -13.87 -10.38
N VAL A 409 -8.84 -12.73 -9.69
CA VAL A 409 -8.86 -11.42 -10.35
C VAL A 409 -7.50 -10.74 -10.18
N ALA A 410 -6.71 -10.77 -11.26
CA ALA A 410 -5.47 -10.02 -11.37
C ALA A 410 -5.76 -8.55 -11.68
N ASN A 411 -4.80 -7.66 -11.43
CA ASN A 411 -4.92 -6.23 -11.73
C ASN A 411 -3.76 -5.71 -12.57
N VAL A 412 -4.08 -4.95 -13.61
CA VAL A 412 -3.16 -4.07 -14.33
C VAL A 412 -3.54 -2.62 -14.03
N GLY A 413 -2.74 -1.96 -13.20
CA GLY A 413 -3.08 -0.66 -12.62
C GLY A 413 -2.28 0.50 -13.19
N LEU A 414 -2.97 1.54 -13.66
CA LEU A 414 -2.36 2.81 -14.04
C LEU A 414 -1.88 3.53 -12.79
N MET A 415 -0.57 3.76 -12.66
CA MET A 415 -0.01 4.45 -11.47
C MET A 415 1.25 5.25 -11.74
N ALA A 416 1.91 5.05 -12.88
CA ALA A 416 3.20 5.66 -13.19
C ALA A 416 3.12 7.20 -13.06
N LYS A 417 4.20 7.80 -12.53
CA LYS A 417 4.36 9.25 -12.42
C LYS A 417 3.22 9.96 -11.66
N LYS A 418 2.71 9.31 -10.59
CA LYS A 418 1.64 9.77 -9.70
C LYS A 418 0.33 10.04 -10.46
N ALA A 419 -0.10 9.08 -11.28
CA ALA A 419 -1.34 9.18 -12.04
C ALA A 419 -2.55 9.43 -11.13
N GLU A 420 -3.48 10.26 -11.62
CA GLU A 420 -4.82 10.49 -11.04
C GLU A 420 -4.76 11.07 -9.62
N GLU A 421 -5.59 10.59 -8.69
CA GLU A 421 -5.76 11.15 -7.35
C GLU A 421 -4.48 11.13 -6.50
N TYR A 422 -3.57 10.17 -6.75
CA TYR A 422 -2.32 10.04 -6.00
C TYR A 422 -1.35 11.19 -6.31
N GLY A 423 -1.59 11.92 -7.40
CA GLY A 423 -0.88 13.14 -7.76
C GLY A 423 -1.57 14.42 -7.30
N SER A 424 -2.75 14.36 -6.67
CA SER A 424 -3.62 15.55 -6.51
C SER A 424 -3.35 16.39 -5.27
N HIS A 425 -2.52 15.92 -4.33
CA HIS A 425 -2.46 16.52 -2.99
C HIS A 425 -2.06 18.00 -2.99
N ASP A 426 -1.13 18.39 -3.85
CA ASP A 426 -0.68 19.77 -4.02
C ASP A 426 -1.60 20.62 -4.92
N LYS A 427 -2.74 20.05 -5.30
CA LYS A 427 -3.79 20.63 -6.16
C LYS A 427 -5.19 20.41 -5.54
N THR A 428 -5.24 20.18 -4.23
CA THR A 428 -6.49 20.02 -3.48
C THR A 428 -6.63 21.19 -2.53
N PHE A 429 -7.75 21.90 -2.58
CA PHE A 429 -7.96 23.16 -1.85
C PHE A 429 -9.36 23.20 -1.24
N THR A 430 -9.46 23.81 -0.07
CA THR A 430 -10.75 24.14 0.56
C THR A 430 -11.11 25.57 0.16
N ALA A 431 -12.27 25.76 -0.45
CA ALA A 431 -12.73 27.08 -0.86
C ALA A 431 -13.00 27.97 0.37
N THR A 432 -12.40 29.15 0.41
CA THR A 432 -12.53 30.08 1.55
C THR A 432 -13.81 30.92 1.50
N ALA A 433 -14.43 31.00 0.32
CA ALA A 433 -15.66 31.74 0.07
C ALA A 433 -16.40 31.14 -1.15
N ASP A 434 -17.56 31.69 -1.48
CA ASP A 434 -18.27 31.37 -2.72
C ASP A 434 -17.54 31.98 -3.92
N GLY A 435 -17.38 31.22 -5.00
CA GLY A 435 -16.68 31.67 -6.19
C GLY A 435 -16.43 30.58 -7.21
N VAL A 436 -15.36 30.75 -7.99
CA VAL A 436 -14.93 29.82 -9.04
C VAL A 436 -13.44 29.56 -8.91
N ILE A 437 -13.05 28.29 -8.89
CA ILE A 437 -11.66 27.87 -9.03
C ILE A 437 -11.40 27.53 -10.49
N ARG A 438 -10.35 28.10 -11.07
CA ARG A 438 -10.00 27.98 -12.49
C ARG A 438 -8.59 27.43 -12.67
N VAL A 439 -8.43 26.54 -13.64
CA VAL A 439 -7.14 26.10 -14.16
C VAL A 439 -6.91 26.85 -15.47
N LEU A 440 -5.89 27.69 -15.52
CA LEU A 440 -5.57 28.51 -16.69
C LEU A 440 -4.24 28.10 -17.27
N ASP A 441 -4.10 28.16 -18.60
CA ASP A 441 -2.81 28.01 -19.27
C ASP A 441 -1.93 29.28 -19.15
N ALA A 442 -0.74 29.21 -19.74
CA ALA A 442 0.22 30.32 -19.74
C ALA A 442 -0.31 31.59 -20.44
N ASP A 443 -1.23 31.47 -21.40
CA ASP A 443 -1.84 32.59 -22.13
C ASP A 443 -3.08 33.16 -21.39
N GLY A 444 -3.49 32.51 -20.29
CA GLY A 444 -4.65 32.88 -19.49
C GLY A 444 -5.97 32.30 -19.97
N ALA A 445 -5.95 31.37 -20.93
CA ALA A 445 -7.15 30.65 -21.36
C ALA A 445 -7.55 29.62 -20.31
N THR A 446 -8.85 29.48 -20.05
CA THR A 446 -9.37 28.51 -19.08
C THR A 446 -9.37 27.11 -19.67
N LEU A 447 -8.63 26.21 -19.03
CA LEU A 447 -8.60 24.78 -19.34
C LEU A 447 -9.75 24.05 -18.65
N LEU A 448 -9.91 24.30 -17.35
CA LEU A 448 -10.96 23.72 -16.49
C LEU A 448 -11.43 24.76 -15.47
N ASN A 449 -12.67 24.65 -14.99
CA ASN A 449 -13.17 25.47 -13.90
C ASN A 449 -14.28 24.77 -13.12
N GLN A 450 -14.41 25.13 -11.85
CA GLN A 450 -15.45 24.62 -10.96
C GLN A 450 -16.05 25.75 -10.11
N SER A 451 -17.37 25.79 -10.02
CA SER A 451 -18.06 26.65 -9.06
C SER A 451 -17.98 26.03 -7.67
N VAL A 452 -17.65 26.83 -6.66
CA VAL A 452 -17.45 26.38 -5.28
C VAL A 452 -18.20 27.27 -4.31
N LYS A 453 -18.62 26.69 -3.18
CA LYS A 453 -19.10 27.43 -2.00
C LYS A 453 -18.05 27.39 -0.90
N ALA A 454 -18.17 28.31 0.06
CA ALA A 454 -17.31 28.30 1.25
C ALA A 454 -17.30 26.93 1.94
N GLY A 455 -16.11 26.39 2.16
CA GLY A 455 -15.87 25.07 2.75
C GLY A 455 -15.80 23.91 1.75
N ASP A 456 -16.27 24.07 0.51
CA ASP A 456 -16.21 22.99 -0.49
C ASP A 456 -14.76 22.58 -0.79
N ILE A 457 -14.57 21.30 -1.10
CA ILE A 457 -13.24 20.73 -1.35
C ILE A 457 -13.07 20.56 -2.85
N PHE A 458 -12.21 21.37 -3.45
CA PHE A 458 -11.80 21.26 -4.85
C PHE A 458 -10.58 20.35 -5.00
N ARG A 459 -10.52 19.60 -6.08
CA ARG A 459 -9.37 18.79 -6.47
C ARG A 459 -9.12 18.85 -7.97
N MET A 460 -7.84 18.88 -8.35
CA MET A 460 -7.40 18.63 -9.73
C MET A 460 -6.41 17.46 -9.79
N CYS A 461 -6.59 16.55 -10.75
CA CYS A 461 -5.69 15.43 -11.01
C CYS A 461 -5.00 15.52 -12.39
N GLN A 462 -4.01 14.65 -12.60
CA GLN A 462 -3.14 14.63 -13.78
C GLN A 462 -2.78 13.20 -14.16
N THR A 463 -2.85 12.88 -15.45
CA THR A 463 -2.45 11.58 -15.98
C THR A 463 -1.70 11.74 -17.30
N LYS A 464 -0.43 11.33 -17.30
CA LYS A 464 0.48 11.53 -18.44
C LYS A 464 0.23 10.50 -19.53
N ASP A 465 0.33 10.94 -20.79
CA ASP A 465 0.06 10.11 -21.97
C ASP A 465 0.93 8.84 -22.02
N GLU A 466 2.23 8.99 -21.73
CA GLU A 466 3.18 7.87 -21.70
C GLU A 466 2.77 6.78 -20.70
N SER A 467 2.20 7.18 -19.56
CA SER A 467 1.74 6.26 -18.53
C SER A 467 0.51 5.49 -18.99
N ILE A 468 -0.42 6.15 -19.71
CA ILE A 468 -1.61 5.51 -20.28
C ILE A 468 -1.23 4.53 -21.39
N ARG A 469 -0.32 4.93 -22.29
CA ARG A 469 0.15 4.08 -23.39
C ARG A 469 0.84 2.82 -22.89
N ASP A 470 1.71 2.94 -21.88
CA ASP A 470 2.33 1.79 -21.24
C ASP A 470 1.31 0.90 -20.52
N TRP A 471 0.33 1.49 -19.84
CA TRP A 471 -0.73 0.74 -19.16
C TRP A 471 -1.57 -0.10 -20.12
N VAL A 472 -1.94 0.45 -21.29
CA VAL A 472 -2.62 -0.31 -22.36
C VAL A 472 -1.74 -1.44 -22.90
N LYS A 473 -0.46 -1.17 -23.15
CA LYS A 473 0.51 -2.20 -23.57
C LYS A 473 0.62 -3.33 -22.54
N LEU A 474 0.70 -2.99 -21.25
CA LEU A 474 0.79 -3.95 -20.16
C LEU A 474 -0.47 -4.82 -20.08
N ALA A 475 -1.66 -4.22 -20.25
CA ALA A 475 -2.93 -4.95 -20.28
C ALA A 475 -2.95 -6.00 -21.40
N VAL A 476 -2.58 -5.62 -22.63
CA VAL A 476 -2.49 -6.56 -23.76
C VAL A 476 -1.45 -7.66 -23.51
N THR A 477 -0.29 -7.28 -22.98
CA THR A 477 0.78 -8.22 -22.65
C THR A 477 0.32 -9.26 -21.63
N ARG A 478 -0.36 -8.84 -20.56
CA ARG A 478 -0.88 -9.73 -19.52
C ARG A 478 -2.03 -10.60 -20.02
N ALA A 479 -2.98 -10.03 -20.75
CA ALA A 479 -4.10 -10.78 -21.35
C ALA A 479 -3.58 -11.92 -22.25
N ARG A 480 -2.58 -11.63 -23.08
CA ARG A 480 -1.94 -12.62 -23.94
C ARG A 480 -1.17 -13.69 -23.18
N ALA A 481 -0.37 -13.27 -22.20
CA ALA A 481 0.44 -14.18 -21.40
C ALA A 481 -0.42 -15.14 -20.54
N ALA A 482 -1.56 -14.66 -20.04
CA ALA A 482 -2.46 -15.44 -19.20
C ALA A 482 -3.51 -16.22 -20.00
N GLY A 483 -3.85 -15.79 -21.23
CA GLY A 483 -4.99 -16.34 -21.97
C GLY A 483 -6.34 -16.00 -21.32
N THR A 484 -6.39 -14.87 -20.59
CA THR A 484 -7.52 -14.48 -19.73
C THR A 484 -8.16 -13.19 -20.24
N PRO A 485 -9.51 -13.05 -20.19
CA PRO A 485 -10.17 -11.80 -20.52
C PRO A 485 -9.66 -10.64 -19.67
N ALA A 486 -9.47 -9.48 -20.29
CA ALA A 486 -9.08 -8.25 -19.61
C ALA A 486 -10.13 -7.16 -19.79
N LEU A 487 -10.57 -6.59 -18.68
CA LEU A 487 -11.62 -5.58 -18.63
C LEU A 487 -11.01 -4.24 -18.24
N PHE A 488 -11.20 -3.20 -19.04
CA PHE A 488 -10.93 -1.82 -18.67
C PHE A 488 -12.13 -1.28 -17.89
N TRP A 489 -11.91 -0.95 -16.60
CA TRP A 489 -12.97 -0.49 -15.70
C TRP A 489 -13.03 1.04 -15.79
N LEU A 490 -13.84 1.53 -16.73
CA LEU A 490 -13.94 2.94 -17.09
C LEU A 490 -15.42 3.32 -17.26
N ASP A 491 -15.85 4.34 -16.54
CA ASP A 491 -17.21 4.87 -16.62
C ASP A 491 -17.28 6.08 -17.55
N ALA A 492 -17.89 5.94 -18.72
CA ALA A 492 -18.03 7.05 -19.67
C ALA A 492 -18.86 8.24 -19.13
N ALA A 493 -19.57 8.09 -18.00
CA ALA A 493 -20.24 9.18 -17.30
C ALA A 493 -19.28 10.06 -16.48
N ARG A 494 -18.07 9.58 -16.19
CA ARG A 494 -17.00 10.36 -15.56
C ARG A 494 -16.24 11.14 -16.62
N GLY A 495 -15.97 12.42 -16.33
CA GLY A 495 -15.21 13.29 -17.22
C GLY A 495 -13.83 12.69 -17.52
N HIS A 496 -13.12 12.24 -16.48
CA HIS A 496 -11.78 11.67 -16.61
C HIS A 496 -11.79 10.36 -17.40
N ASP A 497 -12.60 9.39 -16.99
CA ASP A 497 -12.64 8.07 -17.65
C ASP A 497 -13.05 8.21 -19.12
N ALA A 498 -13.91 9.18 -19.48
CA ALA A 498 -14.25 9.45 -20.88
C ALA A 498 -13.02 9.89 -21.73
N GLU A 499 -12.09 10.66 -21.16
CA GLU A 499 -10.82 10.98 -21.82
C GLU A 499 -9.88 9.77 -21.88
N ILE A 500 -9.83 8.95 -20.82
CA ILE A 500 -9.04 7.72 -20.79
C ILE A 500 -9.56 6.69 -21.82
N ILE A 501 -10.87 6.54 -21.98
CA ILE A 501 -11.48 5.64 -22.99
C ILE A 501 -10.98 6.02 -24.39
N LYS A 502 -10.95 7.31 -24.74
CA LYS A 502 -10.43 7.78 -26.04
C LYS A 502 -8.98 7.35 -26.26
N LYS A 503 -8.16 7.39 -25.20
CA LYS A 503 -6.75 6.94 -25.26
C LYS A 503 -6.65 5.43 -25.41
N VAL A 504 -7.43 4.66 -24.66
CA VAL A 504 -7.49 3.20 -24.77
C VAL A 504 -7.89 2.78 -26.17
N GLU A 505 -8.96 3.36 -26.73
CA GLU A 505 -9.41 3.08 -28.10
C GLU A 505 -8.38 3.46 -29.16
N ALA A 506 -7.60 4.53 -28.93
CA ALA A 506 -6.53 4.93 -29.81
C ALA A 506 -5.30 3.99 -29.75
N TYR A 507 -4.97 3.45 -28.58
CA TYR A 507 -3.74 2.69 -28.35
C TYR A 507 -3.90 1.18 -28.51
N LEU A 508 -5.09 0.62 -28.26
CA LEU A 508 -5.34 -0.81 -28.49
C LEU A 508 -5.01 -1.28 -29.92
N PRO A 509 -5.32 -0.52 -31.00
CA PRO A 509 -4.94 -0.87 -32.37
C PRO A 509 -3.43 -0.92 -32.65
N GLU A 510 -2.59 -0.35 -31.78
CA GLU A 510 -1.13 -0.40 -31.91
C GLU A 510 -0.53 -1.74 -31.47
N HIS A 511 -1.36 -2.64 -30.93
CA HIS A 511 -0.95 -3.95 -30.44
C HIS A 511 -1.67 -5.07 -31.20
N ASP A 512 -1.04 -6.25 -31.27
CA ASP A 512 -1.76 -7.45 -31.70
C ASP A 512 -2.77 -7.84 -30.62
N THR A 513 -4.05 -7.71 -30.95
CA THR A 513 -5.19 -8.10 -30.09
C THR A 513 -5.92 -9.34 -30.61
N THR A 514 -5.37 -10.00 -31.65
CA THR A 514 -5.97 -11.20 -32.25
C THR A 514 -6.13 -12.30 -31.20
N GLY A 515 -7.36 -12.78 -31.04
CA GLY A 515 -7.69 -13.85 -30.10
C GLY A 515 -7.75 -13.43 -28.63
N LEU A 516 -7.61 -12.13 -28.32
CA LEU A 516 -7.77 -11.60 -26.96
C LEU A 516 -9.20 -11.11 -26.74
N GLU A 517 -9.73 -11.34 -25.54
CA GLU A 517 -10.98 -10.73 -25.08
C GLU A 517 -10.66 -9.49 -24.26
N LEU A 518 -10.77 -8.32 -24.88
CA LEU A 518 -10.56 -7.01 -24.26
C LEU A 518 -11.88 -6.23 -24.29
N LYS A 519 -12.36 -5.78 -23.14
CA LYS A 519 -13.64 -5.06 -23.02
C LYS A 519 -13.48 -3.79 -22.21
N ILE A 520 -14.25 -2.76 -22.52
CA ILE A 520 -14.41 -1.56 -21.67
C ILE A 520 -15.78 -1.66 -21.00
N MET A 521 -15.84 -1.54 -19.68
CA MET A 521 -17.04 -1.68 -18.87
C MET A 521 -17.03 -0.67 -17.73
N THR A 522 -18.23 -0.27 -17.26
CA THR A 522 -18.33 0.51 -16.02
C THR A 522 -17.77 -0.30 -14.85
N PRO A 523 -17.26 0.33 -13.77
CA PRO A 523 -16.77 -0.41 -12.61
C PRO A 523 -17.77 -1.41 -12.02
N VAL A 524 -19.06 -1.11 -12.06
CA VAL A 524 -20.12 -2.01 -11.58
C VAL A 524 -20.29 -3.21 -12.50
N ASP A 525 -20.41 -3.00 -13.81
CA ASP A 525 -20.57 -4.09 -14.78
C ASP A 525 -19.34 -5.00 -14.81
N ALA A 526 -18.15 -4.41 -14.72
CA ALA A 526 -16.89 -5.14 -14.68
C ALA A 526 -16.74 -5.97 -13.39
N MET A 527 -17.21 -5.44 -12.25
CA MET A 527 -17.28 -6.18 -10.99
C MET A 527 -18.22 -7.38 -11.15
N LEU A 528 -19.46 -7.18 -11.58
CA LEU A 528 -20.44 -8.26 -11.75
C LEU A 528 -19.94 -9.36 -12.71
N TYR A 529 -19.33 -8.97 -13.84
CA TYR A 529 -18.72 -9.91 -14.78
C TYR A 529 -17.59 -10.72 -14.12
N SER A 530 -16.74 -10.05 -13.33
CA SER A 530 -15.63 -10.70 -12.63
C SER A 530 -16.14 -11.65 -11.54
N LEU A 531 -17.19 -11.28 -10.80
CA LEU A 531 -17.81 -12.09 -9.75
C LEU A 531 -18.51 -13.34 -10.31
N GLU A 532 -19.20 -13.22 -11.44
CA GLU A 532 -19.78 -14.38 -12.12
C GLU A 532 -18.68 -15.40 -12.48
N ARG A 533 -17.59 -14.92 -13.08
CA ARG A 533 -16.46 -15.76 -13.50
C ARG A 533 -15.71 -16.38 -12.34
N ILE A 534 -15.39 -15.57 -11.32
CA ILE A 534 -14.60 -16.04 -10.18
C ILE A 534 -15.31 -17.17 -9.43
N ARG A 535 -16.65 -17.13 -9.33
CA ARG A 535 -17.47 -18.20 -8.74
C ARG A 535 -17.47 -19.49 -9.57
N ARG A 536 -17.26 -19.41 -10.90
CA ARG A 536 -17.09 -20.58 -11.79
C ARG A 536 -15.66 -21.14 -11.82
N GLY A 537 -14.74 -20.58 -11.04
CA GLY A 537 -13.33 -20.97 -11.08
C GLY A 537 -12.56 -20.35 -12.24
N GLU A 538 -13.11 -19.32 -12.88
CA GLU A 538 -12.51 -18.65 -14.04
C GLU A 538 -11.82 -17.34 -13.63
N ASP A 539 -10.71 -17.03 -14.29
CA ASP A 539 -9.92 -15.84 -14.00
C ASP A 539 -10.38 -14.61 -14.81
N THR A 540 -10.12 -13.41 -14.30
CA THR A 540 -10.34 -12.14 -15.02
C THR A 540 -9.20 -11.16 -14.73
N ILE A 541 -8.79 -10.35 -15.69
CA ILE A 541 -7.83 -9.25 -15.47
C ILE A 541 -8.60 -7.95 -15.37
N ALA A 542 -8.54 -7.29 -14.22
CA ALA A 542 -9.03 -5.93 -14.03
C ALA A 542 -7.97 -4.92 -14.47
N VAL A 543 -8.26 -4.13 -15.49
CA VAL A 543 -7.38 -3.08 -16.03
C VAL A 543 -7.96 -1.75 -15.58
N THR A 544 -7.33 -1.11 -14.59
CA THR A 544 -7.96 -0.02 -13.83
C THR A 544 -7.07 1.19 -13.63
N GLY A 545 -7.68 2.33 -13.30
CA GLY A 545 -7.01 3.48 -12.69
C GLY A 545 -6.36 3.14 -11.34
N ASN A 546 -5.67 4.11 -10.76
CA ASN A 546 -4.79 4.01 -9.61
C ASN A 546 -5.54 3.69 -8.31
N VAL A 547 -6.69 4.33 -8.08
CA VAL A 547 -7.51 4.07 -6.87
C VAL A 547 -8.10 2.67 -6.92
N LEU A 548 -8.71 2.28 -8.04
CA LEU A 548 -9.27 0.94 -8.23
C LEU A 548 -8.18 -0.14 -8.20
N ARG A 549 -6.97 0.13 -8.69
CA ARG A 549 -5.81 -0.77 -8.54
C ARG A 549 -5.63 -1.10 -7.06
N ASP A 550 -5.61 -0.08 -6.20
CA ASP A 550 -5.43 -0.30 -4.76
C ASP A 550 -6.58 -1.13 -4.19
N TYR A 551 -7.82 -0.72 -4.46
CA TYR A 551 -8.99 -1.32 -3.85
C TYR A 551 -9.16 -2.80 -4.26
N LEU A 552 -9.00 -3.10 -5.55
CA LEU A 552 -9.17 -4.46 -6.07
C LEU A 552 -8.01 -5.39 -5.69
N THR A 553 -6.80 -4.85 -5.53
CA THR A 553 -5.62 -5.64 -5.11
C THR A 553 -5.57 -5.90 -3.61
N ASP A 554 -6.48 -5.32 -2.83
CA ASP A 554 -6.81 -5.79 -1.49
C ASP A 554 -8.06 -6.67 -1.49
N LEU A 555 -9.13 -6.27 -2.18
CA LEU A 555 -10.41 -6.99 -2.19
C LEU A 555 -10.28 -8.45 -2.59
N PHE A 556 -9.84 -8.72 -3.81
CA PHE A 556 -9.80 -10.09 -4.32
C PHE A 556 -8.77 -10.94 -3.58
N PRO A 557 -7.53 -10.46 -3.31
CA PRO A 557 -6.56 -11.27 -2.57
C PRO A 557 -6.98 -11.59 -1.13
N ILE A 558 -7.67 -10.69 -0.43
CA ILE A 558 -8.21 -11.00 0.90
C ILE A 558 -9.26 -12.12 0.81
N LEU A 559 -10.11 -12.11 -0.22
CA LEU A 559 -11.13 -13.15 -0.44
C LEU A 559 -10.53 -14.45 -0.99
N GLU A 560 -9.47 -14.40 -1.79
CA GLU A 560 -8.86 -15.57 -2.42
C GLU A 560 -7.85 -16.27 -1.51
N LEU A 561 -7.03 -15.49 -0.80
CA LEU A 561 -5.84 -15.95 -0.09
C LEU A 561 -5.91 -15.72 1.42
N GLY A 562 -6.94 -15.00 1.88
CA GLY A 562 -7.09 -14.56 3.28
C GLY A 562 -6.25 -13.35 3.64
N THR A 563 -5.44 -12.84 2.71
CA THR A 563 -4.55 -11.69 2.89
C THR A 563 -4.04 -11.16 1.55
N SER A 564 -3.89 -9.84 1.41
CA SER A 564 -3.25 -9.19 0.27
C SER A 564 -1.72 -9.21 0.32
N ALA A 565 -1.13 -9.61 1.45
CA ALA A 565 0.32 -9.64 1.63
C ALA A 565 1.04 -10.73 0.80
N ARG A 566 0.31 -11.67 0.18
CA ARG A 566 0.86 -12.81 -0.57
C ARG A 566 0.73 -12.64 -2.09
N MET A 567 0.74 -11.40 -2.54
CA MET A 567 0.60 -11.01 -3.95
C MET A 567 1.96 -10.67 -4.56
N LEU A 568 2.17 -11.03 -5.83
CA LEU A 568 3.20 -10.41 -6.64
C LEU A 568 2.79 -8.97 -6.91
N SER A 569 3.73 -8.04 -6.73
CA SER A 569 3.56 -6.62 -7.08
C SER A 569 4.73 -6.22 -7.98
N ILE A 570 4.54 -6.42 -9.28
CA ILE A 570 5.53 -6.17 -10.31
C ILE A 570 5.25 -4.79 -10.90
N VAL A 571 6.30 -4.00 -11.08
CA VAL A 571 6.25 -2.69 -11.70
C VAL A 571 7.21 -2.69 -12.89
N PRO A 572 6.72 -3.04 -14.10
CA PRO A 572 7.48 -2.84 -15.32
C PRO A 572 7.74 -1.34 -15.48
N LEU A 573 9.01 -0.94 -15.37
CA LEU A 573 9.39 0.46 -15.44
C LEU A 573 9.27 0.93 -16.90
N LEU A 574 8.85 2.19 -17.09
CA LEU A 574 8.56 2.76 -18.41
C LEU A 574 9.74 2.63 -19.40
N GLN A 575 10.97 2.64 -18.88
CA GLN A 575 12.20 2.55 -19.68
C GLN A 575 12.72 1.11 -19.84
N GLY A 576 11.95 0.10 -19.45
CA GLY A 576 12.22 -1.32 -19.70
C GLY A 576 12.84 -2.11 -18.54
N GLY A 577 13.21 -1.43 -17.43
CA GLY A 577 13.65 -2.09 -16.20
C GLY A 577 12.49 -2.67 -15.39
N GLY A 578 12.77 -3.23 -14.22
CA GLY A 578 11.77 -3.79 -13.30
C GLY A 578 11.96 -3.35 -11.85
N LEU A 579 10.85 -3.08 -11.19
CA LEU A 579 10.75 -2.93 -9.75
C LEU A 579 9.80 -4.03 -9.23
N PHE A 580 10.22 -4.76 -8.21
CA PHE A 580 9.48 -5.90 -7.65
C PHE A 580 9.25 -5.63 -6.16
N GLU A 581 8.03 -5.24 -5.81
CA GLU A 581 7.66 -4.99 -4.42
C GLU A 581 7.34 -6.32 -3.73
N THR A 582 7.94 -6.55 -2.55
CA THR A 582 7.80 -7.83 -1.83
C THR A 582 6.53 -7.92 -1.00
N GLY A 583 5.67 -6.90 -1.04
CA GLY A 583 4.37 -6.89 -0.38
C GLY A 583 3.74 -5.51 -0.39
N ALA A 584 2.43 -5.45 -0.15
CA ALA A 584 1.66 -4.20 -0.09
C ALA A 584 1.54 -3.60 1.34
N GLY A 585 2.04 -4.29 2.36
CA GLY A 585 1.96 -3.87 3.77
C GLY A 585 3.09 -2.94 4.24
N GLY A 586 3.06 -2.55 5.52
CA GLY A 586 4.12 -1.80 6.19
C GLY A 586 5.24 -2.69 6.75
N SER A 587 6.19 -2.09 7.49
CA SER A 587 7.41 -2.73 8.02
C SER A 587 7.25 -3.46 9.37
N ALA A 588 6.02 -3.52 9.90
CA ALA A 588 5.60 -4.36 11.04
C ALA A 588 6.36 -4.15 12.37
N PRO A 589 6.23 -2.99 13.04
CA PRO A 589 6.92 -2.67 14.31
C PRO A 589 6.68 -3.69 15.44
N LYS A 590 5.47 -4.25 15.51
CA LYS A 590 5.09 -5.27 16.52
C LYS A 590 5.84 -6.60 16.37
N HIS A 591 6.48 -6.84 15.22
CA HIS A 591 7.30 -8.04 14.99
C HIS A 591 8.69 -7.82 15.60
N VAL A 592 9.25 -6.61 15.45
CA VAL A 592 10.51 -6.20 16.08
C VAL A 592 10.40 -6.30 17.60
N GLN A 593 9.30 -5.79 18.18
CA GLN A 593 9.06 -5.89 19.62
C GLN A 593 9.07 -7.33 20.13
N GLN A 594 8.50 -8.28 19.37
CA GLN A 594 8.52 -9.69 19.76
C GLN A 594 9.93 -10.28 19.66
N LEU A 595 10.69 -9.93 18.62
CA LEU A 595 12.08 -10.37 18.50
C LEU A 595 12.94 -9.85 19.66
N VAL A 596 12.82 -8.57 19.99
CA VAL A 596 13.58 -7.94 21.09
C VAL A 596 13.20 -8.56 22.45
N ASN A 597 11.92 -8.83 22.69
CA ASN A 597 11.47 -9.33 24.00
C ASN A 597 11.67 -10.84 24.17
N GLU A 598 11.47 -11.62 23.12
CA GLU A 598 11.34 -13.08 23.20
C GLU A 598 12.19 -13.82 22.16
N GLY A 599 13.00 -13.11 21.38
CA GLY A 599 13.91 -13.73 20.41
C GLY A 599 13.18 -14.42 19.27
N HIS A 600 11.94 -14.03 18.94
CA HIS A 600 11.11 -14.65 17.90
C HIS A 600 10.64 -13.64 16.85
N LEU A 601 10.99 -13.85 15.56
CA LEU A 601 10.55 -12.99 14.46
C LEU A 601 9.46 -13.67 13.61
N ARG A 602 8.21 -13.23 13.75
CA ARG A 602 7.06 -13.77 13.01
C ARG A 602 6.81 -13.13 11.63
N TRP A 603 7.82 -12.49 11.03
CA TRP A 603 7.72 -11.90 9.68
C TRP A 603 7.71 -13.01 8.62
N ASP A 604 6.68 -13.05 7.76
CA ASP A 604 6.56 -14.02 6.67
C ASP A 604 7.23 -13.47 5.40
N SER A 605 8.39 -14.03 5.07
CA SER A 605 9.21 -13.62 3.91
C SER A 605 8.72 -14.17 2.56
N LEU A 606 7.54 -14.81 2.52
CA LEU A 606 6.97 -15.35 1.28
C LEU A 606 6.93 -14.32 0.14
N GLY A 607 6.60 -13.07 0.45
CA GLY A 607 6.55 -12.00 -0.55
C GLY A 607 7.93 -11.66 -1.13
N GLU A 608 9.01 -11.73 -0.32
CA GLU A 608 10.38 -11.62 -0.80
C GLU A 608 10.71 -12.77 -1.77
N TYR A 609 10.33 -14.01 -1.42
CA TYR A 609 10.61 -15.20 -2.23
C TYR A 609 9.89 -15.13 -3.57
N CYS A 610 8.61 -14.73 -3.55
CA CYS A 610 7.80 -14.57 -4.74
C CYS A 610 8.28 -13.42 -5.64
N ALA A 611 8.76 -12.30 -5.08
CA ALA A 611 9.26 -11.17 -5.87
C ALA A 611 10.59 -11.47 -6.60
N LEU A 612 11.42 -12.35 -6.03
CA LEU A 612 12.68 -12.77 -6.65
C LEU A 612 12.49 -13.58 -7.93
N VAL A 613 11.42 -14.38 -8.03
CA VAL A 613 11.14 -15.19 -9.23
C VAL A 613 11.01 -14.32 -10.50
N PRO A 614 10.07 -13.36 -10.60
CA PRO A 614 9.96 -12.50 -11.79
C PRO A 614 11.15 -11.55 -11.95
N SER A 615 11.87 -11.23 -10.87
CA SER A 615 13.14 -10.51 -10.96
C SER A 615 14.20 -11.33 -11.71
N PHE A 616 14.37 -12.61 -11.36
CA PHE A 616 15.28 -13.51 -12.06
C PHE A 616 14.83 -13.76 -13.50
N GLU A 617 13.52 -13.93 -13.74
CA GLU A 617 12.97 -14.07 -15.11
C GLU A 617 13.28 -12.86 -15.98
N GLN A 618 13.15 -11.63 -15.45
CA GLN A 618 13.49 -10.41 -16.19
C GLN A 618 14.99 -10.37 -16.54
N VAL A 619 15.87 -10.73 -15.60
CA VAL A 619 17.31 -10.80 -15.89
C VAL A 619 17.60 -11.90 -16.91
N ALA A 620 17.00 -13.08 -16.79
CA ALA A 620 17.17 -14.18 -17.72
C ALA A 620 16.73 -13.77 -19.14
N ALA A 621 15.57 -13.15 -19.28
CA ALA A 621 15.04 -12.67 -20.56
C ALA A 621 15.92 -11.58 -21.19
N SER A 622 16.43 -10.64 -20.39
CA SER A 622 17.24 -9.52 -20.90
C SER A 622 18.69 -9.91 -21.21
N SER A 623 19.26 -10.87 -20.47
CA SER A 623 20.65 -11.32 -20.64
C SER A 623 20.80 -12.55 -21.54
N GLY A 624 19.72 -13.32 -21.76
CA GLY A 624 19.78 -14.64 -22.39
C GLY A 624 20.52 -15.69 -21.55
N ASN A 625 20.68 -15.48 -20.25
CA ASN A 625 21.44 -16.37 -19.37
C ASN A 625 20.57 -17.52 -18.82
N GLU A 626 20.71 -18.69 -19.43
CA GLU A 626 19.97 -19.90 -19.06
C GLU A 626 20.18 -20.35 -17.60
N ARG A 627 21.33 -20.05 -16.98
CA ARG A 627 21.53 -20.35 -15.55
C ARG A 627 20.56 -19.60 -14.67
N ILE A 628 20.24 -18.36 -15.03
CA ILE A 628 19.30 -17.52 -14.28
C ILE A 628 17.87 -18.02 -14.52
N THR A 629 17.55 -18.53 -15.72
CA THR A 629 16.29 -19.25 -15.98
C THR A 629 16.12 -20.42 -15.01
N VAL A 630 17.18 -21.24 -14.82
CA VAL A 630 17.17 -22.37 -13.88
C VAL A 630 16.99 -21.88 -12.43
N LEU A 631 17.67 -20.80 -12.02
CA LEU A 631 17.49 -20.20 -10.69
C LEU A 631 16.04 -19.77 -10.45
N ALA A 632 15.40 -19.11 -11.41
CA ALA A 632 14.01 -18.67 -11.32
C ALA A 632 13.04 -19.85 -11.16
N GLN A 633 13.15 -20.85 -12.05
CA GLN A 633 12.27 -22.03 -12.05
C GLN A 633 12.41 -22.87 -10.77
N THR A 634 13.64 -23.05 -10.30
CA THR A 634 13.90 -23.82 -9.07
C THR A 634 13.50 -23.05 -7.81
N LEU A 635 13.57 -21.71 -7.81
CA LEU A 635 13.06 -20.89 -6.72
C LEU A 635 11.53 -20.95 -6.65
N ASP A 636 10.83 -20.86 -7.80
CA ASP A 636 9.36 -21.00 -7.83
C ASP A 636 8.91 -22.39 -7.33
N ALA A 637 9.61 -23.44 -7.73
CA ALA A 637 9.39 -24.79 -7.21
C ALA A 637 9.63 -24.88 -5.70
N ALA A 638 10.68 -24.21 -5.18
CA ALA A 638 10.97 -24.16 -3.76
C ALA A 638 9.89 -23.41 -2.97
N VAL A 639 9.35 -22.31 -3.51
CA VAL A 639 8.20 -21.59 -2.93
C VAL A 639 6.98 -22.51 -2.85
N GLY A 640 6.71 -23.30 -3.89
CA GLY A 640 5.67 -24.32 -3.89
C GLY A 640 5.83 -25.33 -2.74
N GLN A 641 7.02 -25.91 -2.59
CA GLN A 641 7.30 -26.87 -1.51
C GLN A 641 7.25 -26.23 -0.11
N TYR A 642 7.73 -24.98 0.02
CA TYR A 642 7.65 -24.20 1.25
C TYR A 642 6.20 -24.06 1.73
N LEU A 643 5.30 -23.72 0.82
CA LEU A 643 3.86 -23.59 1.09
C LEU A 643 3.23 -24.94 1.42
N GLU A 644 3.44 -25.96 0.59
CA GLU A 644 2.82 -27.29 0.75
C GLU A 644 3.19 -27.95 2.08
N ASN A 645 4.41 -27.73 2.57
CA ASN A 645 4.90 -28.25 3.83
C ASN A 645 4.62 -27.33 5.04
N GLY A 646 3.88 -26.24 4.85
CA GLY A 646 3.43 -25.36 5.93
C GLY A 646 4.59 -24.69 6.67
N ARG A 647 5.63 -24.25 5.96
CA ARG A 647 6.87 -23.70 6.56
C ARG A 647 6.82 -22.21 6.90
N ALA A 648 5.62 -21.63 6.94
CA ALA A 648 5.43 -20.25 7.37
C ALA A 648 5.80 -20.05 8.84
N PRO A 649 6.34 -18.87 9.22
CA PRO A 649 6.60 -18.53 10.62
C PRO A 649 5.34 -18.67 11.47
N SER A 650 5.46 -19.33 12.61
CA SER A 650 4.47 -19.26 13.67
C SER A 650 4.43 -17.85 14.27
N ARG A 651 3.37 -17.56 15.03
CA ARG A 651 3.27 -16.34 15.84
C ARG A 651 3.77 -16.56 17.27
N LYS A 652 4.12 -17.80 17.63
CA LYS A 652 4.44 -18.22 18.99
C LYS A 652 5.93 -18.52 19.13
N VAL A 653 6.51 -18.01 20.22
CA VAL A 653 7.87 -18.34 20.63
C VAL A 653 8.05 -19.85 20.82
N ASN A 654 9.25 -20.35 20.53
CA ASN A 654 9.64 -21.77 20.53
C ASN A 654 8.94 -22.62 19.46
N GLU A 655 8.35 -21.98 18.45
CA GLU A 655 7.96 -22.60 17.19
C GLU A 655 8.80 -21.99 16.05
N ILE A 656 8.67 -22.52 14.83
CA ILE A 656 9.36 -21.98 13.64
C ILE A 656 9.10 -20.48 13.51
N ASP A 657 10.14 -19.70 13.27
CA ASP A 657 10.06 -18.27 12.99
C ASP A 657 10.67 -17.94 11.63
N ASN A 658 10.84 -16.66 11.29
CA ASN A 658 11.40 -16.21 10.01
C ASN A 658 12.73 -16.89 9.64
N ARG A 659 13.62 -17.11 10.60
CA ARG A 659 14.94 -17.72 10.35
C ARG A 659 14.81 -19.19 9.96
N GLY A 660 13.90 -19.91 10.63
CA GLY A 660 13.54 -21.28 10.26
C GLY A 660 12.86 -21.35 8.89
N ALA A 661 11.99 -20.39 8.57
CA ALA A 661 11.35 -20.28 7.26
C ALA A 661 12.39 -20.12 6.14
N THR A 662 13.38 -19.25 6.34
CA THR A 662 14.52 -19.05 5.42
C THR A 662 15.35 -20.31 5.25
N TYR A 663 15.62 -21.07 6.32
CA TYR A 663 16.28 -22.37 6.21
C TYR A 663 15.51 -23.33 5.29
N PHE A 664 14.19 -23.46 5.48
CA PHE A 664 13.38 -24.36 4.65
C PHE A 664 13.34 -23.93 3.19
N LEU A 665 13.25 -22.62 2.90
CA LEU A 665 13.38 -22.14 1.52
C LEU A 665 14.75 -22.54 0.94
N ALA A 666 15.84 -22.27 1.65
CA ALA A 666 17.19 -22.61 1.20
C ALA A 666 17.35 -24.11 0.92
N ARG A 667 16.79 -24.95 1.81
CA ARG A 667 16.75 -26.41 1.64
C ARG A 667 16.00 -26.81 0.36
N TYR A 668 14.75 -26.39 0.21
CA TYR A 668 13.94 -26.78 -0.95
C TYR A 668 14.51 -26.25 -2.27
N TRP A 669 15.14 -25.07 -2.24
CA TRP A 669 15.79 -24.51 -3.42
C TRP A 669 17.06 -25.26 -3.79
N ALA A 670 17.89 -25.64 -2.81
CA ALA A 670 19.05 -26.48 -3.05
C ALA A 670 18.65 -27.88 -3.58
N GLU A 671 17.59 -28.48 -3.04
CA GLU A 671 17.03 -29.75 -3.53
C GLU A 671 16.56 -29.62 -4.99
N ALA A 672 15.84 -28.55 -5.34
CA ALA A 672 15.39 -28.29 -6.71
C ALA A 672 16.56 -28.06 -7.69
N LEU A 673 17.58 -27.30 -7.27
CA LEU A 673 18.81 -27.06 -8.05
C LEU A 673 19.66 -28.33 -8.23
N ALA A 674 19.65 -29.23 -7.25
CA ALA A 674 20.32 -30.53 -7.31
C ALA A 674 19.54 -31.57 -8.14
N ALA A 675 18.23 -31.38 -8.32
CA ALA A 675 17.36 -32.30 -9.06
C ALA A 675 17.23 -31.97 -10.56
N GLN A 676 17.31 -30.69 -10.94
CA GLN A 676 17.16 -30.25 -12.32
C GLN A 676 18.23 -30.83 -13.28
N ASP A 677 17.92 -30.85 -14.58
CA ASP A 677 18.77 -31.41 -15.65
C ASP A 677 19.16 -30.37 -16.73
N ALA A 678 18.82 -29.10 -16.55
CA ALA A 678 19.07 -28.03 -17.50
C ALA A 678 20.49 -27.45 -17.41
N ASP A 679 21.11 -27.44 -16.22
CA ASP A 679 22.51 -27.01 -16.02
C ASP A 679 23.27 -28.00 -15.11
N ALA A 680 24.22 -28.73 -15.68
CA ALA A 680 24.98 -29.75 -14.98
C ALA A 680 25.95 -29.19 -13.92
N GLU A 681 26.47 -27.96 -14.12
CA GLU A 681 27.39 -27.33 -13.16
C GLU A 681 26.63 -26.89 -11.90
N LEU A 682 25.46 -26.27 -12.05
CA LEU A 682 24.57 -25.95 -10.94
C LEU A 682 24.12 -27.23 -10.22
N LYS A 683 23.74 -28.27 -10.97
CA LYS A 683 23.38 -29.56 -10.37
C LYS A 683 24.50 -30.13 -9.50
N GLN A 684 25.72 -30.19 -10.04
CA GLN A 684 26.89 -30.69 -9.33
C GLN A 684 27.25 -29.83 -8.11
N ARG A 685 27.12 -28.51 -8.23
CA ARG A 685 27.39 -27.55 -7.15
C ARG A 685 26.41 -27.72 -5.99
N PHE A 686 25.11 -27.86 -6.28
CA PHE A 686 24.07 -27.89 -5.26
C PHE A 686 23.78 -29.28 -4.70
N ALA A 687 24.18 -30.38 -5.37
CA ALA A 687 24.02 -31.74 -4.83
C ALA A 687 24.61 -31.96 -3.41
N PRO A 688 25.88 -31.59 -3.12
CA PRO A 688 26.42 -31.73 -1.76
C PRO A 688 25.77 -30.76 -0.76
N ILE A 689 25.29 -29.61 -1.22
CA ILE A 689 24.63 -28.60 -0.38
C ILE A 689 23.23 -29.08 0.04
N ALA A 690 22.45 -29.59 -0.91
CA ALA A 690 21.15 -30.19 -0.63
C ALA A 690 21.30 -31.33 0.37
N THR A 691 22.28 -32.21 0.16
CA THR A 691 22.58 -33.31 1.09
C THR A 691 22.93 -32.78 2.49
N ALA A 692 23.84 -31.80 2.58
CA ALA A 692 24.24 -31.23 3.87
C ALA A 692 23.08 -30.55 4.62
N LEU A 693 22.21 -29.82 3.92
CA LEU A 693 21.04 -29.17 4.53
C LEU A 693 20.02 -30.20 5.04
N VAL A 694 19.84 -31.33 4.33
CA VAL A 694 18.96 -32.43 4.73
C VAL A 694 19.54 -33.19 5.92
N ASP A 695 20.81 -33.61 5.84
CA ASP A 695 21.46 -34.42 6.88
C ASP A 695 21.57 -33.67 8.22
N ASN A 696 21.63 -32.34 8.18
CA ASN A 696 21.74 -31.49 9.37
C ASN A 696 20.42 -30.81 9.79
N GLU A 697 19.27 -31.16 9.20
CA GLU A 697 17.99 -30.48 9.49
C GLU A 697 17.68 -30.40 10.98
N ALA A 698 17.79 -31.53 11.69
CA ALA A 698 17.45 -31.60 13.10
C ALA A 698 18.36 -30.69 13.95
N ILE A 699 19.65 -30.61 13.61
CA ILE A 699 20.64 -29.76 14.31
C ILE A 699 20.34 -28.30 14.05
N ILE A 700 20.16 -27.93 12.77
CA ILE A 700 19.86 -26.55 12.36
C ILE A 700 18.57 -26.07 13.02
N CYS A 701 17.49 -26.85 12.95
CA CYS A 701 16.23 -26.49 13.57
C CYS A 701 16.37 -26.34 15.10
N ALA A 702 17.13 -27.21 15.76
CA ALA A 702 17.38 -27.11 17.20
C ALA A 702 18.17 -25.84 17.56
N GLU A 703 19.21 -25.49 16.79
CA GLU A 703 19.99 -24.26 16.99
C GLU A 703 19.13 -23.00 16.80
N LEU A 704 18.28 -22.98 15.77
CA LEU A 704 17.37 -21.85 15.50
C LEU A 704 16.31 -21.69 16.60
N LEU A 705 15.76 -22.80 17.11
CA LEU A 705 14.80 -22.77 18.22
C LEU A 705 15.47 -22.36 19.53
N ALA A 706 16.70 -22.80 19.79
CA ALA A 706 17.45 -22.46 21.00
C ALA A 706 17.79 -20.96 21.11
N ALA A 707 17.75 -20.22 20.00
CA ALA A 707 17.91 -18.76 19.97
C ALA A 707 16.64 -17.98 20.38
N GLN A 708 15.54 -18.67 20.68
CA GLN A 708 14.26 -18.08 21.10
C GLN A 708 14.05 -18.13 22.62
N GLY A 709 13.06 -17.39 23.11
CA GLY A 709 12.65 -17.37 24.52
C GLY A 709 13.47 -16.43 25.40
N GLN A 710 14.39 -15.66 24.82
CA GLN A 710 15.23 -14.68 25.53
C GLN A 710 15.20 -13.33 24.84
N THR A 711 15.49 -12.28 25.60
CA THR A 711 15.60 -10.92 25.07
C THR A 711 16.81 -10.80 24.14
N VAL A 712 16.66 -10.05 23.05
CA VAL A 712 17.70 -9.78 22.05
C VAL A 712 18.04 -8.29 22.04
N ASP A 713 19.33 -7.98 22.17
CA ASP A 713 19.84 -6.62 21.99
C ASP A 713 20.30 -6.42 20.55
N LEU A 714 19.64 -5.51 19.83
CA LEU A 714 19.95 -5.15 18.44
C LEU A 714 20.88 -3.93 18.34
N GLY A 715 21.21 -3.26 19.44
CA GLY A 715 22.02 -2.04 19.45
C GLY A 715 21.35 -0.77 18.90
N GLY A 716 20.07 -0.85 18.52
CA GLY A 716 19.27 0.24 17.97
C GLY A 716 17.89 -0.27 17.55
N TYR A 717 17.03 0.62 17.05
CA TYR A 717 15.74 0.30 16.46
C TYR A 717 15.68 0.78 15.00
N TYR A 718 15.86 2.09 14.77
CA TYR A 718 15.88 2.68 13.43
C TYR A 718 17.24 2.51 12.74
N HIS A 719 18.32 2.43 13.52
CA HIS A 719 19.68 2.19 13.06
C HIS A 719 20.34 1.14 13.96
N VAL A 720 20.11 -0.14 13.62
CA VAL A 720 20.61 -1.29 14.39
C VAL A 720 22.12 -1.48 14.23
N ASP A 721 22.77 -2.06 15.24
CA ASP A 721 24.15 -2.52 15.11
C ASP A 721 24.18 -3.76 14.20
N VAL A 722 24.87 -3.66 13.06
CA VAL A 722 24.97 -4.70 12.03
C VAL A 722 25.52 -6.02 12.59
N VAL A 723 26.47 -5.98 13.52
CA VAL A 723 27.09 -7.18 14.10
C VAL A 723 26.09 -7.87 15.03
N LYS A 724 25.42 -7.12 15.90
CA LYS A 724 24.40 -7.65 16.80
C LYS A 724 23.18 -8.19 16.05
N ALA A 725 22.68 -7.44 15.08
CA ALA A 725 21.55 -7.87 14.25
C ALA A 725 21.89 -9.13 13.44
N SER A 726 23.08 -9.20 12.84
CA SER A 726 23.55 -10.40 12.14
C SER A 726 23.64 -11.62 13.07
N ALA A 727 24.21 -11.46 14.27
CA ALA A 727 24.30 -12.54 15.26
C ALA A 727 22.92 -13.04 15.70
N ALA A 728 21.96 -12.13 15.91
CA ALA A 728 20.59 -12.49 16.27
C ALA A 728 19.82 -13.19 15.14
N MET A 729 20.08 -12.79 13.89
CA MET A 729 19.37 -13.29 12.72
C MET A 729 20.03 -14.52 12.07
N ARG A 730 21.27 -14.82 12.42
CA ARG A 730 22.03 -15.99 11.95
C ARG A 730 22.59 -16.85 13.10
N PRO A 731 21.77 -17.34 14.04
CA PRO A 731 22.28 -18.00 15.24
C PRO A 731 22.72 -19.46 15.02
N SER A 732 22.34 -20.09 13.91
CA SER A 732 22.74 -21.47 13.59
C SER A 732 24.13 -21.51 12.96
N ALA A 733 25.13 -21.90 13.76
CA ALA A 733 26.50 -22.09 13.29
C ALA A 733 26.57 -23.18 12.20
N THR A 734 25.75 -24.23 12.32
CA THR A 734 25.70 -25.32 11.33
C THR A 734 25.19 -24.81 9.99
N LEU A 735 24.09 -24.05 9.97
CA LEU A 735 23.57 -23.45 8.75
C LEU A 735 24.56 -22.46 8.13
N ASN A 736 25.14 -21.58 8.94
CA ASN A 736 26.13 -20.61 8.47
C ASN A 736 27.35 -21.30 7.84
N GLY A 737 27.85 -22.39 8.44
CA GLY A 737 28.95 -23.16 7.86
C GLY A 737 28.65 -23.71 6.47
N ILE A 738 27.40 -24.11 6.20
CA ILE A 738 26.97 -24.58 4.87
C ILE A 738 26.84 -23.42 3.88
N ILE A 739 26.15 -22.33 4.27
CA ILE A 739 25.88 -21.19 3.39
C ILE A 739 27.15 -20.39 3.11
N ASP A 740 27.96 -20.07 4.11
CA ASP A 740 29.22 -19.33 3.94
C ASP A 740 30.27 -20.18 3.20
N GLY A 741 30.20 -21.51 3.35
CA GLY A 741 31.01 -22.44 2.58
C GLY A 741 30.84 -22.28 1.06
N LEU A 742 29.63 -21.93 0.58
CA LEU A 742 29.42 -21.61 -0.84
C LEU A 742 30.23 -20.39 -1.26
N LEU A 743 30.28 -19.36 -0.41
CA LEU A 743 30.98 -18.10 -0.68
C LEU A 743 32.51 -18.28 -0.75
N CYS A 744 33.07 -19.20 0.06
CA CYS A 744 34.51 -19.42 0.18
C CYS A 744 35.13 -20.36 -0.87
N VAL A 745 34.36 -21.21 -1.56
CA VAL A 745 34.88 -22.24 -2.50
C VAL A 745 35.38 -21.64 -3.85
N SER A 746 35.51 -20.32 -3.94
CA SER A 746 35.92 -19.60 -5.17
C SER A 746 37.22 -18.79 -5.04
N ALA A 747 38.03 -18.98 -3.98
CA ALA A 747 39.34 -18.35 -3.85
C ALA A 747 40.47 -19.23 -4.41
#